data_AF-A0A1V2RJG8-F1
#
_entry.id   AF-A0A1V2RJG8-F1
#
_cell.length_a   1.000
_cell.length_b   1.000
_cell.length_c   1.000
_cell.angle_alpha   90.00
_cell.angle_beta   90.00
_cell.angle_gamma   90.00
#
_symmetry.space_group_name_H-M   'P 1'
#
loop_
_entity.id
_entity.type
_entity.pdbx_description
1 polymer ?
#
loop_
_entity_poly.entity_id
_entity_poly.type
_entity_poly.pdbx_seq_one_letter_code
_entity_poly.pdbx_strand_id
1 'polypeptide(L)'
;MISTLAFLFPHTALGKITLYPLNREFGEAWSALPSYGDAKNGKPRRPPYAGLASALSAVSGQPVVLMPHCYGVVDDEFAQPAVAVTTRPFDPWILSTAVRDWERCVRKGEDANTLAPLLTAADVEHPNLSTYVRGAEHGTPHAPSWFYRVAAWNFAQRLARTPLPVPNGPRMRHIRWRMDTQGSLISWENITKRTTQKPKRSGYALHKLDFRVVTQPGEPLFALHVLPTFSRLATHWASTRTVFIEHSTHKETLLRMPIGHTKNSDGQWVPYARNYAAEVLEACGMDFAAWPTNDDLAALKGQMRALVPAPVPHVLGKGVGTRFNKILADHINETIKRPRIIQVSFEPTGVELTRPTKGAVTRADLDHALAATGSETVRIIALYNDGTTRRRMAEALAPYTNTPDRLLDCGDHDDHHLSERLIVRFHRLPALDRAERVDWDDELAFLDQFADGALNGAWVETIWNPKPTKRERETGQHRHDHKRDLRRALYERNIVSQFLARQAPPEPDDTAEAESDAETEVPKDYKAINALRDLLFRLGSVDDRLRHVTDLTDEPILVGIHLRQQRISNRRPGAADRTQMVEILTALHTHNDPDRPWHMDSYDHSTHDWRPQAAAEAAFGQHAIGREGHARHEEGALLARQHIESALKILPTDRPLIIFVDTEACRTIWPGLQNVRFGKGPLPGDDLRTPTRSVSVIAINTSYGEVPTPVENTASPRKNPKRPPKPQERLYQRTTSTGHTSWYIAQASRTYDGFGNAGSIGGVHTRFTLPADDWALQRKDWHSFTATQITVPHAGKRDPQQLAALAAQLCHQSLAWDARTRHPVPLHVAGAMDRAHPEYRGPSIEPTNAPEAGETRDGE
;
A
#
# COMPACT_ATOMS: atom_id res chain seq x y z
N MET A 1 21.97 13.37 -10.85
CA MET A 1 21.14 12.22 -11.24
C MET A 1 20.78 11.39 -10.01
N ILE A 2 19.55 10.87 -9.93
CA ILE A 2 19.11 9.88 -8.94
C ILE A 2 19.17 8.50 -9.56
N SER A 3 19.91 7.57 -8.96
CA SER A 3 19.91 6.15 -9.35
C SER A 3 18.87 5.37 -8.53
N THR A 4 18.38 4.25 -9.08
CA THR A 4 17.24 3.49 -8.51
C THR A 4 17.50 1.99 -8.46
N LEU A 5 16.66 1.22 -7.76
CA LEU A 5 16.61 -0.25 -7.80
C LEU A 5 15.66 -0.79 -8.89
N ALA A 6 15.61 -0.11 -10.04
CA ALA A 6 14.96 -0.63 -11.24
C ALA A 6 15.96 -0.70 -12.39
N PHE A 7 15.80 -1.71 -13.24
CA PHE A 7 16.70 -1.98 -14.36
C PHE A 7 15.89 -2.29 -15.60
N LEU A 8 16.18 -1.59 -16.70
CA LEU A 8 15.64 -1.91 -18.00
C LEU A 8 16.38 -3.10 -18.58
N PHE A 9 15.60 -4.01 -19.16
CA PHE A 9 16.11 -5.28 -19.62
C PHE A 9 15.63 -5.57 -21.06
N PRO A 10 16.54 -5.94 -21.98
CA PRO A 10 16.16 -6.32 -23.34
C PRO A 10 15.35 -7.60 -23.32
N HIS A 11 14.16 -7.57 -23.93
CA HIS A 11 13.24 -8.72 -23.93
C HIS A 11 13.86 -9.98 -24.52
N THR A 12 14.79 -9.83 -25.48
CA THR A 12 15.57 -10.93 -26.09
C THR A 12 16.40 -11.74 -25.10
N ALA A 13 16.69 -11.19 -23.92
CA ALA A 13 17.57 -11.82 -22.97
C ALA A 13 16.86 -12.45 -21.76
N LEU A 14 15.53 -12.48 -21.78
CA LEU A 14 14.68 -12.99 -20.70
C LEU A 14 14.86 -14.51 -20.51
N GLY A 15 15.48 -15.17 -21.49
CA GLY A 15 15.81 -16.58 -21.46
C GLY A 15 14.65 -17.46 -21.92
N LYS A 16 14.85 -18.76 -21.75
CA LYS A 16 13.86 -19.79 -22.07
C LYS A 16 13.01 -20.12 -20.86
N ILE A 17 11.82 -20.65 -21.12
CA ILE A 17 10.94 -21.28 -20.15
C ILE A 17 10.60 -22.69 -20.63
N THR A 18 9.99 -23.47 -19.75
CA THR A 18 9.28 -24.70 -20.15
C THR A 18 7.80 -24.43 -20.04
N LEU A 19 7.09 -24.65 -21.14
CA LEU A 19 5.67 -24.36 -21.27
C LEU A 19 4.93 -25.65 -21.62
N TYR A 20 3.88 -25.92 -20.87
CA TYR A 20 2.92 -27.00 -21.11
C TYR A 20 1.64 -26.33 -21.62
N PRO A 21 1.37 -26.35 -22.94
CA PRO A 21 0.10 -25.87 -23.48
C PRO A 21 -1.03 -26.70 -22.89
N LEU A 22 -2.09 -26.04 -22.40
CA LEU A 22 -3.28 -26.72 -21.90
C LEU A 22 -4.33 -26.67 -23.00
N ASN A 23 -4.81 -27.83 -23.43
CA ASN A 23 -5.82 -27.96 -24.47
C ASN A 23 -7.23 -27.77 -23.90
N ARG A 24 -8.22 -27.57 -24.78
CA ARG A 24 -9.63 -27.38 -24.39
C ARG A 24 -10.13 -28.47 -23.43
N GLU A 25 -9.74 -29.72 -23.66
CA GLU A 25 -10.08 -30.86 -22.79
C GLU A 25 -9.57 -30.68 -21.36
N PHE A 26 -8.35 -30.16 -21.16
CA PHE A 26 -7.84 -29.81 -19.83
C PHE A 26 -8.69 -28.72 -19.19
N GLY A 27 -9.12 -27.73 -19.98
CA GLY A 27 -10.04 -26.68 -19.53
C GLY A 27 -11.37 -27.22 -19.04
N GLU A 28 -11.94 -28.16 -19.79
CA GLU A 28 -13.22 -28.82 -19.48
C GLU A 28 -13.08 -29.74 -18.25
N ALA A 29 -12.03 -30.56 -18.20
CA ALA A 29 -11.70 -31.40 -17.05
C ALA A 29 -11.47 -30.57 -15.77
N TRP A 30 -10.77 -29.43 -15.88
CA TRP A 30 -10.58 -28.49 -14.78
C TRP A 30 -11.91 -27.88 -14.32
N SER A 31 -12.78 -27.51 -15.26
CA SER A 31 -14.09 -26.93 -14.96
C SER A 31 -15.04 -27.95 -14.32
N ALA A 32 -14.84 -29.24 -14.58
CA ALA A 32 -15.57 -30.35 -13.98
C ALA A 32 -15.06 -30.77 -12.59
N LEU A 33 -13.99 -30.15 -12.08
CA LEU A 33 -13.52 -30.43 -10.72
C LEU A 33 -14.59 -30.04 -9.67
N PRO A 34 -14.71 -30.82 -8.58
CA PRO A 34 -15.61 -30.48 -7.49
C PRO A 34 -15.30 -29.09 -6.95
N SER A 35 -16.33 -28.27 -6.92
CA SER A 35 -16.29 -27.01 -6.20
C SER A 35 -16.48 -27.26 -4.72
N TYR A 36 -15.67 -26.63 -3.87
CA TYR A 36 -15.82 -26.74 -2.43
C TYR A 36 -16.73 -25.65 -1.89
N GLY A 37 -17.69 -26.03 -1.06
CA GLY A 37 -18.26 -25.08 -0.12
C GLY A 37 -17.18 -24.65 0.86
N ASP A 38 -16.83 -23.36 0.88
CA ASP A 38 -16.26 -22.80 2.11
C ASP A 38 -17.33 -23.01 3.19
N ALA A 39 -17.03 -23.79 4.24
CA ALA A 39 -17.97 -24.13 5.32
C ALA A 39 -18.61 -22.90 5.96
N LYS A 40 -18.10 -21.69 5.68
CA LYS A 40 -18.66 -20.40 6.11
C LYS A 40 -19.58 -19.71 5.11
N ASN A 41 -19.46 -19.97 3.80
CA ASN A 41 -20.09 -19.15 2.76
C ASN A 41 -21.01 -19.88 1.79
N GLY A 42 -21.09 -21.22 1.83
CA GLY A 42 -22.08 -22.02 1.07
C GLY A 42 -21.98 -21.95 -0.46
N LYS A 43 -21.07 -21.14 -1.03
CA LYS A 43 -20.83 -21.09 -2.48
C LYS A 43 -19.81 -22.14 -2.92
N PRO A 44 -20.03 -22.76 -4.09
CA PRO A 44 -19.04 -23.60 -4.76
C PRO A 44 -17.81 -22.76 -5.16
N ARG A 45 -16.69 -22.89 -4.44
CA ARG A 45 -15.38 -22.39 -4.87
C ARG A 45 -14.69 -23.43 -5.72
N ARG A 46 -14.40 -23.10 -6.98
CA ARG A 46 -13.53 -23.93 -7.82
C ARG A 46 -12.16 -24.09 -7.13
N PRO A 47 -11.47 -25.23 -7.31
CA PRO A 47 -10.12 -25.39 -6.80
C PRO A 47 -9.22 -24.27 -7.34
N PRO A 48 -8.46 -23.56 -6.48
CA PRO A 48 -7.61 -22.48 -6.95
C PRO A 48 -6.46 -23.06 -7.78
N TYR A 49 -6.11 -22.44 -8.92
CA TYR A 49 -4.91 -22.83 -9.71
C TYR A 49 -3.65 -22.83 -8.85
N ALA A 50 -3.60 -21.89 -7.89
CA ALA A 50 -2.54 -21.78 -6.91
C ALA A 50 -2.35 -23.07 -6.09
N GLY A 51 -3.38 -23.92 -5.97
CA GLY A 51 -3.30 -25.18 -5.26
C GLY A 51 -2.42 -26.20 -5.99
N LEU A 52 -2.79 -26.56 -7.22
CA LEU A 52 -1.97 -27.45 -8.03
C LEU A 52 -0.58 -26.86 -8.31
N ALA A 53 -0.49 -25.56 -8.61
CA ALA A 53 0.81 -24.89 -8.79
C ALA A 53 1.69 -24.96 -7.53
N SER A 54 1.12 -24.83 -6.32
CA SER A 54 1.87 -24.98 -5.07
C SER A 54 2.36 -26.42 -4.89
N ALA A 55 1.53 -27.41 -5.18
CA ALA A 55 1.87 -28.82 -5.08
C ALA A 55 2.98 -29.20 -6.07
N LEU A 56 2.84 -28.81 -7.35
CA LEU A 56 3.86 -29.01 -8.38
C LEU A 56 5.17 -28.29 -8.02
N SER A 57 5.10 -27.07 -7.49
CA SER A 57 6.28 -26.36 -7.03
C SER A 57 6.97 -27.07 -5.86
N ALA A 58 6.18 -27.65 -4.95
CA ALA A 58 6.67 -28.38 -3.79
C ALA A 58 7.45 -29.63 -4.18
N VAL A 59 6.89 -30.46 -5.07
CA VAL A 59 7.54 -31.72 -5.50
C VAL A 59 8.70 -31.50 -6.47
N SER A 60 8.64 -30.45 -7.30
CA SER A 60 9.66 -30.24 -8.34
C SER A 60 10.85 -29.39 -7.87
N GLY A 61 10.70 -28.67 -6.75
CA GLY A 61 11.65 -27.65 -6.30
C GLY A 61 11.82 -26.50 -7.29
N GLN A 62 10.80 -26.21 -8.09
CA GLN A 62 10.78 -25.16 -9.12
C GLN A 62 9.61 -24.21 -8.91
N PRO A 63 9.70 -22.96 -9.40
CA PRO A 63 8.53 -22.10 -9.44
C PRO A 63 7.59 -22.51 -10.58
N VAL A 64 6.28 -22.55 -10.29
CA VAL A 64 5.23 -22.97 -11.25
C VAL A 64 4.12 -21.93 -11.32
N VAL A 65 3.68 -21.62 -12.54
CA VAL A 65 2.46 -20.83 -12.82
C VAL A 65 1.48 -21.70 -13.60
N LEU A 66 0.21 -21.67 -13.23
CA LEU A 66 -0.87 -22.39 -13.91
C LEU A 66 -2.03 -21.43 -14.22
N MET A 67 -2.52 -21.45 -15.46
CA MET A 67 -3.64 -20.65 -15.94
C MET A 67 -4.52 -21.47 -16.90
N PRO A 68 -5.58 -22.14 -16.45
CA PRO A 68 -6.37 -23.07 -17.26
C PRO A 68 -7.66 -22.51 -17.90
N HIS A 69 -8.01 -21.22 -17.74
CA HIS A 69 -9.31 -20.67 -18.17
C HIS A 69 -9.19 -19.52 -19.19
N CYS A 70 -8.64 -19.78 -20.37
CA CYS A 70 -8.51 -18.77 -21.42
C CYS A 70 -8.78 -19.34 -22.82
N TYR A 71 -9.98 -19.92 -23.05
CA TYR A 71 -10.39 -20.46 -24.36
C TYR A 71 -11.49 -19.65 -25.07
N GLY A 72 -12.02 -18.58 -24.44
CA GLY A 72 -13.06 -17.75 -25.04
C GLY A 72 -12.51 -16.82 -26.12
N VAL A 73 -13.34 -16.48 -27.12
CA VAL A 73 -13.11 -15.31 -27.98
C VAL A 73 -13.31 -14.09 -27.09
N VAL A 74 -12.22 -13.60 -26.52
CA VAL A 74 -12.22 -12.25 -25.97
C VAL A 74 -12.02 -11.34 -27.18
N ASP A 75 -12.76 -10.24 -27.30
CA ASP A 75 -12.50 -9.14 -28.26
C ASP A 75 -11.12 -8.46 -28.05
N ASP A 76 -10.25 -9.12 -27.29
CA ASP A 76 -8.88 -8.77 -27.02
C ASP A 76 -7.98 -9.66 -27.87
N GLU A 77 -7.28 -9.07 -28.85
CA GLU A 77 -6.21 -9.71 -29.61
C GLU A 77 -5.11 -10.34 -28.71
N PHE A 78 -5.13 -10.05 -27.41
CA PHE A 78 -4.19 -10.55 -26.39
C PHE A 78 -4.72 -11.68 -25.50
N ALA A 79 -5.93 -12.22 -25.74
CA ALA A 79 -6.37 -13.44 -25.08
C ALA A 79 -5.42 -14.60 -25.42
N GLN A 80 -4.71 -15.11 -24.41
CA GLN A 80 -3.65 -16.10 -24.57
C GLN A 80 -4.00 -17.41 -23.88
N PRO A 81 -3.52 -18.53 -24.45
CA PRO A 81 -4.00 -19.87 -24.18
C PRO A 81 -3.80 -20.27 -22.72
N ALA A 82 -4.58 -21.25 -22.30
CA ALA A 82 -4.37 -21.91 -21.05
C ALA A 82 -2.98 -22.56 -21.01
N VAL A 83 -2.20 -22.34 -19.94
CA VAL A 83 -0.79 -22.77 -19.84
C VAL A 83 -0.39 -23.23 -18.43
N ALA A 84 0.57 -24.15 -18.37
CA ALA A 84 1.44 -24.38 -17.22
C ALA A 84 2.87 -23.96 -17.57
N VAL A 85 3.50 -23.13 -16.74
CA VAL A 85 4.85 -22.59 -16.99
C VAL A 85 5.78 -22.88 -15.82
N THR A 86 6.98 -23.37 -16.13
CA THR A 86 8.05 -23.68 -15.17
C THR A 86 9.43 -23.41 -15.79
N THR A 87 10.51 -23.63 -15.02
CA THR A 87 11.88 -23.34 -15.46
C THR A 87 12.56 -24.48 -16.22
N ARG A 88 12.19 -25.74 -15.96
CA ARG A 88 12.69 -26.94 -16.66
C ARG A 88 11.57 -28.01 -16.68
N PRO A 89 11.61 -28.99 -17.60
CA PRO A 89 10.65 -30.10 -17.61
C PRO A 89 10.46 -30.74 -16.24
N PHE A 90 9.22 -31.09 -15.93
CA PHE A 90 8.92 -31.99 -14.83
C PHE A 90 9.40 -33.40 -15.19
N ASP A 91 9.82 -34.13 -14.17
CA ASP A 91 9.92 -35.58 -14.29
C ASP A 91 8.51 -36.15 -14.58
N PRO A 92 8.32 -36.98 -15.63
CA PRO A 92 7.01 -37.47 -16.02
C PRO A 92 6.28 -38.24 -14.92
N TRP A 93 7.02 -39.02 -14.12
CA TRP A 93 6.44 -39.77 -13.01
C TRP A 93 5.99 -38.84 -11.89
N ILE A 94 6.83 -37.86 -11.50
CA ILE A 94 6.46 -36.84 -10.50
C ILE A 94 5.25 -36.04 -10.99
N LEU A 95 5.21 -35.61 -12.25
CA LEU A 95 4.11 -34.83 -12.80
C LEU A 95 2.80 -35.60 -12.74
N SER A 96 2.80 -36.84 -13.25
CA SER A 96 1.61 -37.69 -13.27
C SER A 96 1.11 -37.98 -11.85
N THR A 97 2.03 -38.33 -10.94
CA THR A 97 1.69 -38.69 -9.55
C THR A 97 1.16 -37.48 -8.79
N ALA A 98 1.83 -36.33 -8.89
CA ALA A 98 1.44 -35.12 -8.19
C ALA A 98 0.07 -34.59 -8.63
N VAL A 99 -0.21 -34.60 -9.94
CA VAL A 99 -1.50 -34.13 -10.47
C VAL A 99 -2.62 -35.08 -10.09
N ARG A 100 -2.42 -36.40 -10.24
CA ARG A 100 -3.41 -37.42 -9.87
C ARG A 100 -3.76 -37.35 -8.39
N ASP A 101 -2.75 -37.31 -7.53
CA ASP A 101 -3.00 -37.32 -6.08
C ASP A 101 -3.57 -35.98 -5.60
N TRP A 102 -3.16 -34.86 -6.19
CA TRP A 102 -3.82 -33.58 -5.96
C TRP A 102 -5.30 -33.63 -6.36
N GLU A 103 -5.61 -34.15 -7.56
CA GLU A 103 -6.99 -34.30 -8.04
C GLU A 103 -7.80 -35.24 -7.13
N ARG A 104 -7.21 -36.35 -6.68
CA ARG A 104 -7.83 -37.30 -5.75
C ARG A 104 -8.15 -36.63 -4.41
N CYS A 105 -7.20 -35.88 -3.85
CA CYS A 105 -7.46 -35.05 -2.66
C CYS A 105 -8.59 -34.06 -2.92
N VAL A 106 -8.63 -33.49 -4.12
CA VAL A 106 -9.65 -32.52 -4.49
C VAL A 106 -11.04 -33.13 -4.55
N ARG A 107 -11.11 -34.37 -5.04
CA ARG A 107 -12.33 -35.18 -5.13
C ARG A 107 -12.60 -36.01 -3.86
N LYS A 108 -11.99 -35.65 -2.73
CA LYS A 108 -12.19 -36.31 -1.42
C LYS A 108 -11.93 -37.82 -1.45
N GLY A 109 -10.94 -38.26 -2.22
CA GLY A 109 -10.50 -39.66 -2.31
C GLY A 109 -10.89 -40.36 -3.60
N GLU A 110 -11.78 -39.80 -4.43
CA GLU A 110 -12.12 -40.37 -5.73
C GLU A 110 -10.98 -40.19 -6.74
N ASP A 111 -10.54 -41.30 -7.32
CA ASP A 111 -9.40 -41.34 -8.25
C ASP A 111 -9.85 -41.31 -9.72
N ALA A 112 -10.46 -40.19 -10.12
CA ALA A 112 -10.94 -39.99 -11.49
C ALA A 112 -9.80 -39.77 -12.50
N ASN A 113 -8.65 -39.25 -12.03
CA ASN A 113 -7.42 -39.03 -12.79
C ASN A 113 -7.63 -38.38 -14.18
N THR A 114 -8.42 -37.30 -14.22
CA THR A 114 -8.79 -36.64 -15.48
C THR A 114 -7.73 -35.65 -15.96
N LEU A 115 -6.97 -35.03 -15.05
CA LEU A 115 -6.01 -33.98 -15.38
C LEU A 115 -4.61 -34.51 -15.72
N ALA A 116 -4.15 -35.54 -15.02
CA ALA A 116 -2.76 -36.02 -15.17
C ALA A 116 -2.45 -36.56 -16.57
N PRO A 117 -3.33 -37.35 -17.23
CA PRO A 117 -3.09 -37.80 -18.60
C PRO A 117 -2.97 -36.64 -19.58
N LEU A 118 -3.83 -35.63 -19.44
CA LEU A 118 -3.85 -34.45 -20.32
C LEU A 118 -2.59 -33.60 -20.17
N LEU A 119 -2.10 -33.41 -18.95
CA LEU A 119 -0.88 -32.65 -18.71
C LEU A 119 0.40 -33.41 -19.11
N THR A 120 0.39 -34.74 -18.97
CA THR A 120 1.54 -35.59 -19.34
C THR A 120 1.62 -35.78 -20.86
N ALA A 121 0.47 -35.80 -21.55
CA ALA A 121 0.40 -35.88 -23.01
C ALA A 121 0.64 -34.52 -23.71
N ALA A 122 0.76 -33.42 -22.96
CA ALA A 122 1.00 -32.10 -23.55
C ALA A 122 2.35 -32.03 -24.27
N ASP A 123 2.34 -31.50 -25.49
CA ASP A 123 3.56 -31.23 -26.26
C ASP A 123 4.38 -30.13 -25.58
N VAL A 124 5.36 -30.52 -24.78
CA VAL A 124 6.17 -29.60 -23.98
C VAL A 124 7.02 -28.70 -24.87
N GLU A 125 6.84 -27.40 -24.73
CA GLU A 125 7.57 -26.39 -25.49
C GLU A 125 8.70 -25.75 -24.68
N HIS A 126 9.75 -25.31 -25.39
CA HIS A 126 10.88 -24.57 -24.84
C HIS A 126 11.08 -23.19 -25.47
N PRO A 127 10.05 -22.32 -25.46
CA PRO A 127 10.12 -21.04 -26.14
C PRO A 127 11.06 -20.07 -25.42
N ASN A 128 11.63 -19.13 -26.18
CA ASN A 128 12.24 -17.94 -25.60
C ASN A 128 11.12 -17.02 -25.13
N LEU A 129 11.19 -16.47 -23.91
CA LEU A 129 10.16 -15.55 -23.39
C LEU A 129 9.92 -14.35 -24.31
N SER A 130 10.93 -13.93 -25.07
CA SER A 130 10.82 -12.86 -26.06
C SER A 130 9.76 -13.09 -27.13
N THR A 131 9.40 -14.35 -27.45
CA THR A 131 8.41 -14.66 -28.49
C THR A 131 6.99 -14.25 -28.10
N TYR A 132 6.73 -13.99 -26.81
CA TYR A 132 5.44 -13.52 -26.30
C TYR A 132 5.36 -12.00 -26.15
N VAL A 133 6.44 -11.29 -26.48
CA VAL A 133 6.49 -9.83 -26.40
C VAL A 133 6.02 -9.24 -27.74
N ARG A 134 5.18 -8.22 -27.66
CA ARG A 134 4.60 -7.50 -28.79
C ARG A 134 4.69 -6.00 -28.54
N GLY A 135 4.66 -5.18 -29.60
CA GLY A 135 4.63 -3.71 -29.49
C GLY A 135 5.90 -3.06 -28.94
N ALA A 136 7.00 -3.82 -28.79
CA ALA A 136 8.27 -3.30 -28.27
C ALA A 136 8.91 -2.31 -29.25
N GLU A 137 8.79 -2.60 -30.54
CA GLU A 137 9.18 -1.76 -31.68
C GLU A 137 8.45 -0.41 -31.70
N HIS A 138 7.26 -0.34 -31.11
CA HIS A 138 6.44 0.87 -31.01
C HIS A 138 6.56 1.57 -29.66
N GLY A 139 7.45 1.11 -28.76
CA GLY A 139 7.65 1.71 -27.45
C GLY A 139 6.61 1.31 -26.39
N THR A 140 5.76 0.33 -26.70
CA THR A 140 4.67 -0.14 -25.83
C THR A 140 4.73 -1.66 -25.70
N PRO A 141 5.81 -2.20 -25.11
CA PRO A 141 5.98 -3.64 -24.96
C PRO A 141 4.84 -4.16 -24.09
N HIS A 142 4.22 -5.24 -24.56
CA HIS A 142 3.19 -5.95 -23.82
C HIS A 142 3.35 -7.45 -24.03
N ALA A 143 2.80 -8.20 -23.09
CA ALA A 143 2.92 -9.66 -23.01
C ALA A 143 1.73 -10.22 -22.21
N PRO A 144 1.46 -11.53 -22.29
CA PRO A 144 0.39 -12.18 -21.54
C PRO A 144 0.54 -12.00 -20.03
N SER A 145 -0.55 -12.05 -19.26
CA SER A 145 -0.50 -11.76 -17.82
C SER A 145 0.43 -12.71 -17.01
N TRP A 146 0.55 -13.98 -17.40
CA TRP A 146 1.50 -14.92 -16.77
C TRP A 146 2.96 -14.52 -17.00
N PHE A 147 3.28 -13.86 -18.11
CA PHE A 147 4.65 -13.47 -18.48
C PHE A 147 5.32 -12.66 -17.38
N TYR A 148 4.62 -11.66 -16.85
CA TYR A 148 5.17 -10.76 -15.83
C TYR A 148 5.54 -11.47 -14.52
N ARG A 149 4.90 -12.61 -14.22
CA ARG A 149 5.24 -13.45 -13.05
C ARG A 149 6.50 -14.27 -13.28
N VAL A 150 6.72 -14.77 -14.50
CA VAL A 150 7.82 -15.69 -14.81
C VAL A 150 9.08 -14.98 -15.32
N ALA A 151 8.93 -13.79 -15.91
CA ALA A 151 10.02 -13.04 -16.56
C ALA A 151 11.18 -12.70 -15.60
N ALA A 152 10.92 -12.65 -14.29
CA ALA A 152 11.94 -12.38 -13.28
C ALA A 152 12.73 -13.63 -12.83
N TRP A 153 12.24 -14.86 -13.08
CA TRP A 153 12.86 -16.07 -12.53
C TRP A 153 14.28 -16.28 -13.03
N ASN A 154 14.52 -16.14 -14.33
CA ASN A 154 15.84 -16.28 -14.91
C ASN A 154 16.82 -15.21 -14.40
N PHE A 155 16.33 -14.00 -14.11
CA PHE A 155 17.14 -12.95 -13.47
C PHE A 155 17.48 -13.33 -12.02
N ALA A 156 16.48 -13.73 -11.23
CA ALA A 156 16.68 -14.14 -9.83
C ALA A 156 17.68 -15.30 -9.73
N GLN A 157 17.56 -16.33 -10.58
CA GLN A 157 18.51 -17.44 -10.64
C GLN A 157 19.93 -16.99 -10.98
N ARG A 158 20.10 -16.06 -11.93
CA ARG A 158 21.43 -15.53 -12.28
C ARG A 158 22.03 -14.74 -11.12
N LEU A 159 21.24 -13.89 -10.48
CA LEU A 159 21.69 -13.12 -9.33
C LEU A 159 22.05 -14.02 -8.13
N ALA A 160 21.31 -15.11 -7.92
CA ALA A 160 21.56 -16.04 -6.82
C ALA A 160 22.91 -16.77 -6.89
N ARG A 161 23.49 -16.92 -8.09
CA ARG A 161 24.78 -17.59 -8.31
C ARG A 161 25.97 -16.83 -7.73
N THR A 162 25.83 -15.52 -7.54
CA THR A 162 26.90 -14.68 -7.01
C THR A 162 26.49 -14.18 -5.64
N PRO A 163 27.21 -14.55 -4.56
CA PRO A 163 26.92 -14.02 -3.22
C PRO A 163 27.06 -12.49 -3.19
N LEU A 164 26.19 -11.81 -2.46
CA LEU A 164 26.26 -10.36 -2.27
C LEU A 164 27.43 -10.01 -1.34
N PRO A 165 28.45 -9.27 -1.81
CA PRO A 165 29.52 -8.77 -0.93
C PRO A 165 29.01 -7.60 -0.08
N VAL A 166 29.10 -7.73 1.24
CA VAL A 166 28.71 -6.70 2.20
C VAL A 166 29.94 -6.30 3.03
N PRO A 167 30.45 -5.06 2.91
CA PRO A 167 31.61 -4.60 3.67
C PRO A 167 31.33 -4.56 5.18
N ASN A 168 32.10 -5.29 5.99
CA ASN A 168 31.98 -5.39 7.44
C ASN A 168 33.29 -5.00 8.15
N GLY A 169 33.56 -3.69 8.21
CA GLY A 169 34.86 -3.18 8.67
C GLY A 169 35.98 -3.56 7.68
N PRO A 170 37.10 -4.15 8.13
CA PRO A 170 38.18 -4.62 7.25
C PRO A 170 37.88 -5.94 6.54
N ARG A 171 36.80 -6.65 6.92
CA ARG A 171 36.42 -7.95 6.33
C ARG A 171 35.22 -7.79 5.39
N MET A 172 35.12 -8.67 4.40
CA MET A 172 33.95 -8.77 3.52
C MET A 172 33.07 -9.93 3.96
N ARG A 173 31.77 -9.68 4.14
CA ARG A 173 30.78 -10.74 4.40
C ARG A 173 30.08 -11.07 3.08
N HIS A 174 30.00 -12.35 2.74
CA HIS A 174 29.30 -12.81 1.53
C HIS A 174 27.94 -13.39 1.91
N ILE A 175 26.87 -12.74 1.46
CA ILE A 175 25.50 -13.19 1.70
C ILE A 175 25.09 -14.09 0.52
N ARG A 176 24.93 -15.38 0.79
CA ARG A 176 24.38 -16.33 -0.17
C ARG A 176 22.86 -16.14 -0.28
N TRP A 177 22.36 -16.28 -1.51
CA TRP A 177 20.95 -16.24 -1.83
C TRP A 177 20.44 -17.63 -2.17
N ARG A 178 19.29 -18.00 -1.63
CA ARG A 178 18.52 -19.16 -2.07
C ARG A 178 17.22 -18.69 -2.70
N MET A 179 16.88 -19.23 -3.86
CA MET A 179 15.63 -18.90 -4.54
C MET A 179 14.49 -19.67 -3.89
N ASP A 180 13.34 -19.03 -3.68
CA ASP A 180 12.12 -19.71 -3.26
C ASP A 180 11.29 -20.18 -4.47
N THR A 181 10.29 -21.02 -4.24
CA THR A 181 9.34 -21.49 -5.26
C THR A 181 8.39 -20.42 -5.82
N GLN A 182 8.58 -19.14 -5.46
CA GLN A 182 7.88 -18.01 -6.06
C GLN A 182 8.85 -17.09 -6.83
N GLY A 183 10.14 -17.44 -6.90
CA GLY A 183 11.18 -16.67 -7.59
C GLY A 183 11.79 -15.53 -6.76
N SER A 184 11.54 -15.47 -5.45
CA SER A 184 12.19 -14.51 -4.55
C SER A 184 13.56 -15.04 -4.09
N LEU A 185 14.50 -14.16 -3.74
CA LEU A 185 15.78 -14.56 -3.13
C LEU A 185 15.78 -14.34 -1.62
N ILE A 186 16.23 -15.33 -0.86
CA ILE A 186 16.18 -15.37 0.60
C ILE A 186 17.61 -15.50 1.17
N SER A 187 17.96 -14.68 2.15
CA SER A 187 19.23 -14.76 2.87
C SER A 187 19.21 -15.87 3.94
N TRP A 188 18.96 -17.11 3.53
CA TRP A 188 18.65 -18.23 4.43
C TRP A 188 19.75 -18.48 5.47
N GLU A 189 21.01 -18.47 5.09
CA GLU A 189 22.12 -18.75 6.01
C GLU A 189 22.48 -17.52 6.87
N ASN A 190 21.93 -16.34 6.56
CA ASN A 190 22.31 -15.06 7.14
C ASN A 190 21.13 -14.42 7.89
N ILE A 191 20.83 -14.95 9.07
CA ILE A 191 19.74 -14.48 9.93
C ILE A 191 20.23 -13.34 10.83
N THR A 192 19.42 -12.29 10.97
CA THR A 192 19.59 -11.28 12.01
C THR A 192 18.84 -11.72 13.27
N LYS A 193 19.54 -11.79 14.41
CA LYS A 193 18.99 -12.13 15.73
C LYS A 193 19.10 -10.94 16.67
N ARG A 194 18.08 -10.71 17.49
CA ARG A 194 18.16 -9.84 18.67
C ARG A 194 17.47 -10.50 19.85
N THR A 195 18.04 -10.34 21.04
CA THR A 195 17.46 -10.78 22.31
C THR A 195 17.32 -9.57 23.23
N THR A 196 16.12 -9.31 23.73
CA THR A 196 15.89 -8.34 24.82
C THR A 196 16.27 -8.97 26.16
N GLN A 197 16.65 -8.15 27.15
CA GLN A 197 17.01 -8.65 28.48
C GLN A 197 15.80 -8.74 29.43
N LYS A 198 14.88 -7.76 29.40
CA LYS A 198 13.68 -7.72 30.23
C LYS A 198 12.44 -7.30 29.41
N PRO A 199 11.41 -8.15 29.26
CA PRO A 199 11.48 -9.61 29.41
C PRO A 199 12.48 -10.21 28.40
N LYS A 200 13.07 -11.37 28.73
CA LYS A 200 13.97 -12.07 27.82
C LYS A 200 13.20 -12.59 26.61
N ARG A 201 13.39 -11.95 25.44
CA ARG A 201 12.72 -12.33 24.19
C ARG A 201 13.68 -12.28 23.03
N SER A 202 13.87 -13.41 22.36
CA SER A 202 14.60 -13.49 21.10
C SER A 202 13.65 -13.32 19.92
N GLY A 203 14.14 -12.69 18.86
CA GLY A 203 13.45 -12.62 17.58
C GLY A 203 14.43 -12.56 16.44
N TYR A 204 13.93 -12.94 15.26
CA TYR A 204 14.75 -13.22 14.10
C TYR A 204 14.15 -12.59 12.86
N ALA A 205 15.00 -12.28 11.89
CA ALA A 205 14.59 -11.79 10.59
C ALA A 205 15.63 -12.13 9.53
N LEU A 206 15.18 -12.15 8.27
CA LEU A 206 16.01 -12.39 7.10
C LEU A 206 15.77 -11.30 6.04
N HIS A 207 16.71 -11.17 5.12
CA HIS A 207 16.53 -10.33 3.93
C HIS A 207 15.87 -11.17 2.84
N LYS A 208 14.90 -10.55 2.16
CA LYS A 208 14.17 -11.14 1.04
C LYS A 208 14.17 -10.15 -0.12
N LEU A 209 14.55 -10.60 -1.30
CA LEU A 209 14.47 -9.82 -2.53
C LEU A 209 13.28 -10.34 -3.34
N ASP A 210 12.29 -9.49 -3.54
CA ASP A 210 11.22 -9.72 -4.50
C ASP A 210 11.54 -9.02 -5.81
N PHE A 211 11.04 -9.57 -6.92
CA PHE A 211 11.23 -9.01 -8.24
C PHE A 211 9.87 -8.75 -8.89
N ARG A 212 9.74 -7.60 -9.55
CA ARG A 212 8.57 -7.31 -10.38
C ARG A 212 8.99 -6.82 -11.74
N VAL A 213 8.45 -7.45 -12.78
CA VAL A 213 8.59 -6.99 -14.16
C VAL A 213 7.36 -6.15 -14.47
N VAL A 214 7.58 -4.91 -14.90
CA VAL A 214 6.51 -3.98 -15.27
C VAL A 214 6.87 -3.28 -16.58
N THR A 215 5.86 -2.78 -17.28
CA THR A 215 6.04 -1.82 -18.36
C THR A 215 6.16 -0.41 -17.77
N GLN A 216 6.71 0.53 -18.52
CA GLN A 216 6.74 1.95 -18.16
C GLN A 216 6.22 2.77 -19.36
N PRO A 217 5.58 3.94 -19.14
CA PRO A 217 5.09 4.78 -20.22
C PRO A 217 6.17 5.12 -21.25
N GLY A 218 5.93 4.74 -22.51
CA GLY A 218 6.85 4.99 -23.62
C GLY A 218 8.21 4.29 -23.52
N GLU A 219 8.38 3.30 -22.66
CA GLU A 219 9.64 2.55 -22.56
C GLU A 219 9.55 1.27 -23.41
N PRO A 220 10.35 1.11 -24.48
CA PRO A 220 10.36 -0.10 -25.31
C PRO A 220 10.86 -1.35 -24.58
N LEU A 221 11.50 -1.18 -23.41
CA LEU A 221 12.03 -2.25 -22.58
C LEU A 221 11.14 -2.52 -21.36
N PHE A 222 11.21 -3.75 -20.83
CA PHE A 222 10.61 -4.02 -19.53
C PHE A 222 11.50 -3.48 -18.40
N ALA A 223 10.87 -2.91 -17.38
CA ALA A 223 11.53 -2.52 -16.15
C ALA A 223 11.43 -3.63 -15.11
N LEU A 224 12.57 -4.13 -14.67
CA LEU A 224 12.69 -5.05 -13.54
C LEU A 224 12.95 -4.26 -12.26
N HIS A 225 12.01 -4.29 -11.34
CA HIS A 225 12.12 -3.70 -10.01
C HIS A 225 12.62 -4.73 -9.01
N VAL A 226 13.66 -4.38 -8.27
CA VAL A 226 14.20 -5.20 -7.18
C VAL A 226 13.75 -4.62 -5.85
N LEU A 227 13.01 -5.41 -5.08
CA LEU A 227 12.28 -4.99 -3.90
C LEU A 227 12.83 -5.68 -2.65
N PRO A 228 13.86 -5.08 -2.01
CA PRO A 228 14.44 -5.64 -0.80
C PRO A 228 13.53 -5.42 0.40
N THR A 229 13.24 -6.49 1.13
CA THR A 229 12.43 -6.48 2.35
C THR A 229 13.17 -7.16 3.48
N PHE A 230 12.84 -6.75 4.72
CA PHE A 230 13.34 -7.36 5.94
C PHE A 230 12.21 -8.13 6.60
N SER A 231 12.18 -9.45 6.36
CA SER A 231 11.08 -10.34 6.74
C SER A 231 11.32 -10.92 8.12
N ARG A 232 10.45 -10.59 9.07
CA ARG A 232 10.50 -11.08 10.46
C ARG A 232 9.97 -12.51 10.54
N LEU A 233 10.61 -13.34 11.35
CA LEU A 233 10.24 -14.73 11.55
C LEU A 233 9.35 -14.89 12.77
N ALA A 234 8.29 -15.68 12.64
CA ALA A 234 7.42 -16.03 13.74
C ALA A 234 8.11 -17.07 14.64
N THR A 235 7.95 -16.90 15.95
CA THR A 235 8.47 -17.84 16.96
C THR A 235 7.39 -18.81 17.44
N HIS A 236 6.24 -18.83 16.77
CA HIS A 236 5.08 -19.68 17.09
C HIS A 236 4.14 -19.76 15.88
N TRP A 237 3.25 -20.76 15.86
CA TRP A 237 2.34 -20.99 14.74
C TRP A 237 1.10 -20.09 14.69
N ALA A 238 0.70 -19.48 15.81
CA ALA A 238 -0.54 -18.72 15.86
C ALA A 238 -0.56 -17.60 14.81
N SER A 239 -1.64 -17.56 14.03
CA SER A 239 -1.87 -16.62 12.92
C SER A 239 -0.89 -16.69 11.74
N THR A 240 0.17 -17.49 11.80
CA THR A 240 1.13 -17.66 10.69
C THR A 240 0.41 -18.18 9.44
N ARG A 241 0.75 -17.62 8.28
CA ARG A 241 0.12 -17.96 6.98
C ARG A 241 1.09 -18.45 5.92
N THR A 242 2.39 -18.27 6.14
CA THR A 242 3.44 -18.64 5.18
C THR A 242 4.66 -19.15 5.91
N VAL A 243 5.25 -20.21 5.37
CA VAL A 243 6.48 -20.82 5.86
C VAL A 243 7.45 -21.00 4.70
N PHE A 244 8.74 -20.87 4.99
CA PHE A 244 9.82 -21.32 4.13
C PHE A 244 10.34 -22.67 4.62
N ILE A 245 10.51 -23.63 3.72
CA ILE A 245 10.99 -24.97 4.02
C ILE A 245 12.19 -25.27 3.14
N GLU A 246 13.27 -25.77 3.73
CA GLU A 246 14.38 -26.36 2.98
C GLU A 246 13.91 -27.64 2.29
N HIS A 247 14.03 -27.69 0.96
CA HIS A 247 13.65 -28.88 0.21
C HIS A 247 14.66 -30.01 0.46
N SER A 248 14.15 -31.21 0.77
CA SER A 248 14.94 -32.42 1.06
C SER A 248 15.91 -32.80 -0.08
N THR A 249 15.37 -32.91 -1.30
CA THR A 249 16.13 -33.24 -2.53
C THR A 249 16.82 -32.03 -3.16
N HIS A 250 16.17 -30.85 -3.16
CA HIS A 250 16.66 -29.64 -3.82
C HIS A 250 17.14 -28.57 -2.84
N LYS A 251 18.23 -28.85 -2.12
CA LYS A 251 18.78 -27.98 -1.05
C LYS A 251 19.18 -26.56 -1.49
N GLU A 252 19.17 -26.24 -2.78
CA GLU A 252 19.41 -24.88 -3.29
C GLU A 252 18.13 -24.03 -3.38
N THR A 253 16.96 -24.68 -3.45
CA THR A 253 15.64 -24.02 -3.49
C THR A 253 14.97 -24.07 -2.12
N LEU A 254 14.15 -23.05 -1.82
CA LEU A 254 13.26 -23.03 -0.66
C LEU A 254 11.80 -23.18 -1.10
N LEU A 255 11.06 -24.09 -0.48
CA LEU A 255 9.62 -24.16 -0.67
C LEU A 255 8.97 -23.01 0.11
N ARG A 256 8.25 -22.14 -0.59
CA ARG A 256 7.38 -21.15 0.04
C ARG A 256 5.96 -21.68 0.04
N MET A 257 5.47 -22.06 1.20
CA MET A 257 4.19 -22.77 1.32
C MET A 257 3.17 -21.95 2.11
N PRO A 258 1.91 -21.84 1.61
CA PRO A 258 0.81 -21.32 2.41
C PRO A 258 0.41 -22.34 3.48
N ILE A 259 0.17 -21.88 4.71
CA ILE A 259 -0.24 -22.74 5.82
C ILE A 259 -1.57 -22.31 6.41
N GLY A 260 -2.33 -23.29 6.88
CA GLY A 260 -3.51 -23.12 7.71
C GLY A 260 -3.20 -23.48 9.15
N HIS A 261 -4.15 -23.23 10.04
CA HIS A 261 -4.07 -23.60 11.44
C HIS A 261 -5.42 -24.15 11.91
N THR A 262 -5.35 -25.19 12.73
CA THR A 262 -6.49 -25.74 13.46
C THR A 262 -6.13 -25.84 14.94
N LYS A 263 -7.12 -25.94 15.82
CA LYS A 263 -6.86 -26.27 17.22
C LYS A 263 -6.98 -27.77 17.41
N ASN A 264 -6.02 -28.37 18.10
CA ASN A 264 -6.18 -29.76 18.56
C ASN A 264 -7.15 -29.84 19.75
N SER A 265 -7.39 -31.06 20.26
CA SER A 265 -8.20 -31.34 21.45
C SER A 265 -7.76 -30.54 22.68
N ASP A 266 -6.46 -30.23 22.78
CA ASP A 266 -5.86 -29.49 23.89
C ASP A 266 -5.91 -27.97 23.69
N GLY A 267 -6.58 -27.49 22.63
CA GLY A 267 -6.73 -26.07 22.30
C GLY A 267 -5.46 -25.41 21.72
N GLN A 268 -4.40 -26.18 21.48
CA GLN A 268 -3.16 -25.70 20.86
C GLN A 268 -3.31 -25.55 19.35
N TRP A 269 -2.70 -24.50 18.79
CA TRP A 269 -2.68 -24.29 17.35
C TRP A 269 -1.71 -25.24 16.67
N VAL A 270 -2.24 -26.12 15.81
CA VAL A 270 -1.48 -27.04 14.97
C VAL A 270 -1.53 -26.53 13.52
N PRO A 271 -0.37 -26.37 12.86
CA PRO A 271 -0.32 -25.99 11.46
C PRO A 271 -0.74 -27.15 10.55
N TYR A 272 -1.27 -26.82 9.38
CA TYR A 272 -1.43 -27.79 8.29
C TYR A 272 -1.07 -27.13 6.95
N ALA A 273 -0.61 -27.92 5.98
CA ALA A 273 -0.31 -27.43 4.64
C ALA A 273 -1.62 -27.11 3.91
N ARG A 274 -1.74 -25.91 3.34
CA ARG A 274 -2.90 -25.60 2.49
C ARG A 274 -2.74 -26.26 1.12
N ASN A 275 -3.88 -26.45 0.46
CA ASN A 275 -3.98 -26.90 -0.92
C ASN A 275 -3.38 -28.29 -1.20
N TYR A 276 -3.44 -29.19 -0.21
CA TYR A 276 -3.00 -30.59 -0.33
C TYR A 276 -1.51 -30.78 -0.66
N ALA A 277 -0.68 -29.78 -0.39
CA ALA A 277 0.74 -29.83 -0.74
C ALA A 277 1.51 -30.89 0.06
N ALA A 278 1.09 -31.20 1.30
CA ALA A 278 1.74 -32.24 2.11
C ALA A 278 1.41 -33.65 1.59
N GLU A 279 0.15 -33.89 1.27
CA GLU A 279 -0.37 -35.14 0.72
C GLU A 279 0.27 -35.47 -0.63
N VAL A 280 0.44 -34.45 -1.48
CA VAL A 280 1.11 -34.60 -2.78
C VAL A 280 2.62 -34.85 -2.64
N LEU A 281 3.28 -34.27 -1.64
CA LEU A 281 4.69 -34.56 -1.36
C LEU A 281 4.87 -36.02 -0.93
N GLU A 282 4.04 -36.50 -0.01
CA GLU A 282 4.06 -37.88 0.46
C GLU A 282 3.83 -38.87 -0.68
N ALA A 283 2.84 -38.60 -1.54
CA ALA A 283 2.55 -39.37 -2.74
C ALA A 283 3.74 -39.51 -3.70
N CYS A 284 4.55 -38.45 -3.83
CA CYS A 284 5.74 -38.43 -4.66
C CYS A 284 6.97 -39.05 -3.96
N GLY A 285 6.78 -39.74 -2.83
CA GLY A 285 7.86 -40.35 -2.04
C GLY A 285 8.78 -39.34 -1.39
N MET A 286 8.30 -38.12 -1.13
CA MET A 286 9.07 -37.06 -0.47
C MET A 286 8.65 -36.91 0.97
N ASP A 287 9.62 -37.06 1.89
CA ASP A 287 9.37 -36.86 3.32
C ASP A 287 8.98 -35.41 3.60
N PHE A 288 7.74 -35.23 4.06
CA PHE A 288 7.34 -33.99 4.71
C PHE A 288 7.85 -34.02 6.15
N ALA A 289 8.86 -33.19 6.45
CA ALA A 289 9.39 -33.07 7.80
C ALA A 289 8.25 -32.77 8.80
N ALA A 290 8.29 -33.41 9.98
CA ALA A 290 7.34 -33.13 11.05
C ALA A 290 7.30 -31.62 11.34
N TRP A 291 6.10 -31.09 11.55
CA TRP A 291 5.92 -29.69 11.88
C TRP A 291 6.70 -29.33 13.16
N PRO A 292 7.60 -28.34 13.13
CA PRO A 292 8.36 -27.97 14.32
C PRO A 292 7.43 -27.49 15.43
N THR A 293 7.81 -27.75 16.68
CA THR A 293 7.11 -27.19 17.84
C THR A 293 7.28 -25.68 17.91
N ASN A 294 6.50 -24.98 18.75
CA ASN A 294 6.73 -23.56 19.01
C ASN A 294 8.14 -23.32 19.61
N ASP A 295 8.65 -24.26 20.41
CA ASP A 295 10.01 -24.19 20.96
C ASP A 295 11.07 -24.33 19.87
N ASP A 296 10.85 -25.22 18.90
CA ASP A 296 11.73 -25.34 17.73
C ASP A 296 11.72 -24.05 16.90
N LEU A 297 10.56 -23.45 16.66
CA LEU A 297 10.47 -22.15 15.97
C LEU A 297 11.16 -21.02 16.75
N ALA A 298 11.00 -20.99 18.08
CA ALA A 298 11.64 -19.99 18.95
C ALA A 298 13.17 -20.16 19.02
N ALA A 299 13.65 -21.40 18.94
CA ALA A 299 15.07 -21.74 18.88
C ALA A 299 15.64 -21.71 17.45
N LEU A 300 14.77 -21.58 16.43
CA LEU A 300 15.11 -21.64 15.01
C LEU A 300 15.75 -22.98 14.61
N LYS A 301 15.24 -24.07 15.19
CA LYS A 301 15.66 -25.45 14.92
C LYS A 301 14.90 -26.03 13.73
N GLY A 302 15.55 -26.92 12.99
CA GLY A 302 14.97 -27.66 11.88
C GLY A 302 15.03 -26.93 10.53
N GLN A 303 14.24 -27.44 9.57
CA GLN A 303 14.27 -27.03 8.16
C GLN A 303 13.24 -25.95 7.80
N MET A 304 12.39 -25.54 8.75
CA MET A 304 11.28 -24.61 8.50
C MET A 304 11.45 -23.26 9.19
N ARG A 305 11.02 -22.19 8.54
CA ARG A 305 10.97 -20.84 9.11
C ARG A 305 9.64 -20.16 8.79
N ALA A 306 8.85 -19.91 9.83
CA ALA A 306 7.55 -19.27 9.75
C ALA A 306 7.69 -17.74 9.59
N LEU A 307 6.85 -17.12 8.75
CA LEU A 307 6.80 -15.66 8.61
C LEU A 307 5.74 -15.03 9.52
N VAL A 308 6.08 -13.88 10.09
CA VAL A 308 5.12 -13.10 10.86
C VAL A 308 3.97 -12.63 9.94
N PRO A 309 2.70 -12.91 10.28
CA PRO A 309 1.56 -12.73 9.38
C PRO A 309 1.03 -11.29 9.29
N ALA A 310 1.36 -10.44 10.26
CA ALA A 310 0.83 -9.09 10.39
C ALA A 310 1.83 -8.16 11.09
N PRO A 311 1.65 -6.83 11.02
CA PRO A 311 2.47 -5.87 11.75
C PRO A 311 2.26 -6.01 13.27
N VAL A 312 2.98 -6.93 13.91
CA VAL A 312 2.98 -7.11 15.36
C VAL A 312 4.23 -6.51 15.99
N PRO A 313 4.18 -6.13 17.29
CA PRO A 313 5.37 -5.76 18.04
C PRO A 313 6.44 -6.85 17.96
N HIS A 314 7.65 -6.45 17.59
CA HIS A 314 8.76 -7.35 17.34
C HIS A 314 10.05 -6.73 17.87
N VAL A 315 11.01 -7.55 18.30
CA VAL A 315 12.27 -7.07 18.88
C VAL A 315 13.22 -6.45 17.85
N LEU A 316 13.03 -6.76 16.57
CA LEU A 316 13.71 -6.15 15.42
C LEU A 316 12.77 -5.19 14.69
N GLY A 317 13.30 -4.07 14.20
CA GLY A 317 12.60 -3.11 13.34
C GLY A 317 12.29 -3.65 11.94
N LYS A 318 11.78 -2.79 11.06
CA LYS A 318 11.49 -3.06 9.64
C LYS A 318 12.56 -2.43 8.74
N GLY A 319 12.56 -2.82 7.47
CA GLY A 319 13.38 -2.19 6.43
C GLY A 319 14.87 -2.55 6.47
N VAL A 320 15.49 -2.48 5.29
CA VAL A 320 16.89 -2.88 5.05
C VAL A 320 17.88 -1.70 5.14
N GLY A 321 17.39 -0.46 5.01
CA GLY A 321 18.20 0.76 4.99
C GLY A 321 18.79 1.14 3.62
N THR A 322 19.08 2.42 3.41
CA THR A 322 19.58 2.94 2.12
C THR A 322 20.97 2.40 1.74
N ARG A 323 21.84 2.10 2.72
CA ARG A 323 23.15 1.50 2.44
C ARG A 323 23.03 0.13 1.81
N PHE A 324 22.11 -0.71 2.30
CA PHE A 324 21.89 -2.03 1.73
C PHE A 324 21.42 -1.91 0.28
N ASN A 325 20.48 -1.00 0.00
CA ASN A 325 19.99 -0.75 -1.37
C ASN A 325 21.12 -0.33 -2.31
N LYS A 326 22.06 0.51 -1.85
CA LYS A 326 23.24 0.90 -2.65
C LYS A 326 24.14 -0.28 -2.97
N ILE A 327 24.51 -1.06 -1.96
CA ILE A 327 25.35 -2.26 -2.14
C ILE A 327 24.67 -3.25 -3.08
N LEU A 328 23.36 -3.43 -2.96
CA LEU A 328 22.58 -4.30 -3.84
C LEU A 328 22.55 -3.79 -5.28
N ALA A 329 22.36 -2.48 -5.50
CA ALA A 329 22.38 -1.89 -6.84
C ALA A 329 23.73 -2.09 -7.54
N ASP A 330 24.83 -1.86 -6.82
CA ASP A 330 26.19 -2.08 -7.33
C ASP A 330 26.42 -3.54 -7.70
N HIS A 331 26.05 -4.45 -6.79
CA HIS A 331 26.18 -5.88 -7.01
C HIS A 331 25.40 -6.37 -8.22
N ILE A 332 24.19 -5.84 -8.46
CA ILE A 332 23.40 -6.20 -9.65
C ILE A 332 24.11 -5.75 -10.93
N ASN A 333 24.59 -4.51 -10.99
CA ASN A 333 25.33 -3.99 -12.15
C ASN A 333 26.63 -4.78 -12.40
N GLU A 334 27.31 -5.21 -11.34
CA GLU A 334 28.53 -6.01 -11.45
C GLU A 334 28.26 -7.46 -11.87
N THR A 335 27.16 -8.05 -11.40
CA THR A 335 26.83 -9.46 -11.64
C THR A 335 26.20 -9.68 -13.01
N ILE A 336 25.31 -8.78 -13.45
CA ILE A 336 24.52 -8.94 -14.67
C ILE A 336 25.12 -8.08 -15.79
N LYS A 337 26.27 -8.51 -16.34
CA LYS A 337 26.95 -7.82 -17.45
C LYS A 337 26.42 -8.21 -18.84
N ARG A 338 25.87 -9.43 -18.97
CA ARG A 338 25.34 -9.98 -20.22
C ARG A 338 23.97 -10.66 -19.95
N PRO A 339 22.88 -10.19 -20.58
CA PRO A 339 22.80 -8.99 -21.42
C PRO A 339 23.16 -7.71 -20.63
N ARG A 340 23.46 -6.64 -21.35
CA ARG A 340 23.62 -5.33 -20.72
C ARG A 340 22.27 -4.87 -20.19
N ILE A 341 22.19 -4.66 -18.88
CA ILE A 341 21.05 -4.01 -18.23
C ILE A 341 21.32 -2.51 -18.10
N ILE A 342 20.26 -1.71 -18.08
CA ILE A 342 20.36 -0.26 -17.91
C ILE A 342 19.67 0.09 -16.61
N GLN A 343 20.43 0.51 -15.60
CA GLN A 343 19.84 1.01 -14.37
C GLN A 343 18.99 2.24 -14.66
N VAL A 344 17.75 2.24 -14.19
CA VAL A 344 16.84 3.37 -14.33
C VAL A 344 17.34 4.50 -13.45
N SER A 345 17.51 5.66 -14.06
CA SER A 345 17.94 6.88 -13.41
C SER A 345 17.13 8.08 -13.89
N PHE A 346 17.13 9.14 -13.07
CA PHE A 346 16.44 10.39 -13.32
C PHE A 346 17.40 11.57 -13.17
N GLU A 347 17.39 12.49 -14.13
CA GLU A 347 18.22 13.69 -14.15
C GLU A 347 17.55 14.85 -13.41
N PRO A 348 18.32 15.72 -12.73
CA PRO A 348 17.74 16.90 -12.10
C PRO A 348 17.20 17.87 -13.17
N THR A 349 16.03 18.44 -12.91
CA THR A 349 15.52 19.58 -13.68
C THR A 349 16.02 20.90 -13.08
N GLY A 350 15.71 22.03 -13.73
CA GLY A 350 15.89 23.36 -13.13
C GLY A 350 14.86 23.71 -12.05
N VAL A 351 13.86 22.86 -11.81
CA VAL A 351 12.76 23.13 -10.87
C VAL A 351 13.13 22.69 -9.46
N GLU A 352 13.43 23.65 -8.60
CA GLU A 352 13.59 23.45 -7.17
C GLU A 352 12.23 23.39 -6.48
N LEU A 353 12.08 22.47 -5.51
CA LEU A 353 10.89 22.41 -4.68
C LEU A 353 11.05 23.39 -3.53
N THR A 354 9.99 24.12 -3.23
CA THR A 354 10.01 25.10 -2.15
C THR A 354 10.12 24.35 -0.84
N ARG A 355 10.98 24.82 0.06
CA ARG A 355 11.10 24.24 1.40
C ARG A 355 9.74 24.26 2.07
N PRO A 356 9.28 23.13 2.64
CA PRO A 356 7.95 23.07 3.19
C PRO A 356 7.85 23.95 4.44
N THR A 357 6.78 24.75 4.51
CA THR A 357 6.46 25.53 5.71
C THR A 357 6.33 24.59 6.90
N LYS A 358 7.08 24.87 7.96
CA LYS A 358 7.11 24.06 9.19
C LYS A 358 6.05 24.55 10.18
N GLY A 359 5.61 23.64 11.06
CA GLY A 359 4.61 23.94 12.07
C GLY A 359 3.16 23.89 11.59
N ALA A 360 2.27 24.33 12.49
CA ALA A 360 0.84 24.47 12.27
C ALA A 360 0.54 25.71 11.40
N VAL A 361 -0.73 25.92 11.06
CA VAL A 361 -1.22 27.25 10.66
C VAL A 361 -0.89 28.22 11.78
N THR A 362 -0.33 29.39 11.46
CA THR A 362 -0.02 30.36 12.51
C THR A 362 -1.32 30.95 13.04
N ARG A 363 -1.29 31.51 14.25
CA ARG A 363 -2.47 32.16 14.80
C ARG A 363 -2.93 33.37 13.97
N ALA A 364 -2.00 34.10 13.36
CA ALA A 364 -2.30 35.25 12.52
C ALA A 364 -3.01 34.84 11.21
N ASP A 365 -2.68 33.66 10.68
CA ASP A 365 -3.23 33.16 9.41
C ASP A 365 -4.48 32.27 9.63
N LEU A 366 -4.82 31.96 10.88
CA LEU A 366 -5.86 30.98 11.23
C LEU A 366 -7.25 31.40 10.72
N ASP A 367 -7.66 32.64 10.97
CA ASP A 367 -8.98 33.12 10.55
C ASP A 367 -9.10 33.17 9.02
N HIS A 368 -8.03 33.57 8.32
CA HIS A 368 -7.99 33.52 6.86
C HIS A 368 -8.12 32.07 6.36
N ALA A 369 -7.38 31.13 6.95
CA ALA A 369 -7.45 29.73 6.58
C ALA A 369 -8.80 29.06 6.91
N LEU A 370 -9.53 29.57 7.91
CA LEU A 370 -10.87 29.09 8.27
C LEU A 370 -11.97 29.74 7.44
N ALA A 371 -11.75 30.93 6.88
CA ALA A 371 -12.68 31.53 5.93
C ALA A 371 -12.87 30.65 4.66
N ALA A 372 -11.89 29.79 4.33
CA ALA A 372 -12.00 28.76 3.29
C ALA A 372 -13.17 27.78 3.49
N THR A 373 -13.67 27.64 4.72
CA THR A 373 -14.82 26.76 5.03
C THR A 373 -16.16 27.35 4.58
N GLY A 374 -16.19 28.64 4.21
CA GLY A 374 -17.41 29.38 3.93
C GLY A 374 -18.27 29.69 5.16
N SER A 375 -17.77 29.43 6.38
CA SER A 375 -18.49 29.64 7.64
C SER A 375 -17.89 30.79 8.45
N GLU A 376 -18.76 31.59 9.08
CA GLU A 376 -18.31 32.68 9.97
C GLU A 376 -17.71 32.16 11.27
N THR A 377 -18.25 31.05 11.77
CA THR A 377 -17.79 30.41 13.01
C THR A 377 -17.53 28.93 12.76
N VAL A 378 -16.39 28.45 13.25
CA VAL A 378 -15.99 27.04 13.28
C VAL A 378 -15.86 26.61 14.73
N ARG A 379 -16.60 25.58 15.14
CA ARG A 379 -16.61 25.05 16.51
C ARG A 379 -15.98 23.67 16.57
N ILE A 380 -14.95 23.51 17.40
CA ILE A 380 -14.38 22.22 17.78
C ILE A 380 -15.02 21.73 19.07
N ILE A 381 -15.68 20.58 19.00
CA ILE A 381 -16.29 19.90 20.14
C ILE A 381 -15.32 18.82 20.62
N ALA A 382 -14.62 19.09 21.73
CA ALA A 382 -13.64 18.17 22.30
C ALA A 382 -14.33 17.18 23.25
N LEU A 383 -14.62 15.98 22.74
CA LEU A 383 -15.28 14.90 23.47
C LEU A 383 -14.24 14.02 24.17
N TYR A 384 -14.31 13.92 25.49
CA TYR A 384 -13.35 13.16 26.28
C TYR A 384 -14.02 12.47 27.48
N ASN A 385 -13.39 11.45 28.05
CA ASN A 385 -13.74 10.93 29.37
C ASN A 385 -12.56 10.99 30.34
N ASP A 386 -11.35 10.87 29.83
CA ASP A 386 -10.12 10.84 30.60
C ASP A 386 -9.48 12.24 30.72
N GLY A 387 -9.16 12.63 31.96
CA GLY A 387 -8.56 13.94 32.24
C GLY A 387 -7.18 14.13 31.62
N THR A 388 -6.41 13.06 31.42
CA THR A 388 -5.13 13.13 30.69
C THR A 388 -5.37 13.44 29.21
N THR A 389 -6.37 12.83 28.59
CA THR A 389 -6.75 13.14 27.21
C THR A 389 -7.26 14.57 27.05
N ARG A 390 -8.09 15.07 27.98
CA ARG A 390 -8.50 16.48 28.02
C ARG A 390 -7.31 17.44 28.04
N ARG A 391 -6.32 17.16 28.89
CA ARG A 391 -5.10 17.96 29.00
C ARG A 391 -4.33 17.98 27.68
N ARG A 392 -4.13 16.82 27.06
CA ARG A 392 -3.45 16.69 25.77
C ARG A 392 -4.16 17.48 24.66
N MET A 393 -5.50 17.52 24.70
CA MET A 393 -6.29 18.34 23.79
C MET A 393 -6.06 19.84 24.02
N ALA A 394 -6.13 20.29 25.28
CA ALA A 394 -5.86 21.68 25.66
C ALA A 394 -4.43 22.13 25.30
N GLU A 395 -3.41 21.29 25.54
CA GLU A 395 -2.01 21.56 25.19
C GLU A 395 -1.82 21.72 23.67
N ALA A 396 -2.52 20.95 22.86
CA ALA A 396 -2.44 21.06 21.40
C ALA A 396 -3.17 22.30 20.84
N LEU A 397 -4.17 22.82 21.57
CA LEU A 397 -4.91 24.04 21.21
C LEU A 397 -4.20 25.32 21.68
N ALA A 398 -3.38 25.24 22.73
CA ALA A 398 -2.66 26.37 23.30
C ALA A 398 -1.96 27.28 22.27
N PRO A 399 -1.28 26.76 21.21
CA PRO A 399 -0.64 27.60 20.18
C PRO A 399 -1.57 28.56 19.43
N TYR A 400 -2.89 28.33 19.46
CA TYR A 400 -3.89 29.19 18.81
C TYR A 400 -4.50 30.24 19.74
N THR A 401 -4.04 30.34 20.99
CA THR A 401 -4.52 31.30 21.99
C THR A 401 -3.68 32.57 22.05
N ASN A 402 -4.15 33.60 22.77
CA ASN A 402 -3.37 34.80 23.10
C ASN A 402 -2.15 34.52 23.99
N THR A 403 -2.13 33.38 24.67
CA THR A 403 -1.10 33.02 25.65
C THR A 403 -0.59 31.60 25.36
N PRO A 404 0.16 31.39 24.26
CA PRO A 404 0.53 30.07 23.78
C PRO A 404 1.42 29.26 24.74
N ASP A 405 2.10 29.94 25.67
CA ASP A 405 2.94 29.31 26.70
C ASP A 405 2.15 28.84 27.93
N ARG A 406 0.84 29.11 28.00
CA ARG A 406 -0.05 28.68 29.08
C ARG A 406 -1.01 27.61 28.60
N LEU A 407 -1.31 26.66 29.49
CA LEU A 407 -2.38 25.71 29.24
C LEU A 407 -3.70 26.47 29.08
N LEU A 408 -4.50 26.07 28.09
CA LEU A 408 -5.84 26.60 27.90
C LEU A 408 -6.69 26.29 29.15
N ASP A 409 -6.99 27.33 29.92
CA ASP A 409 -7.81 27.27 31.13
C ASP A 409 -9.26 27.60 30.77
N CYS A 410 -10.00 26.57 30.41
CA CYS A 410 -11.39 26.67 30.01
C CYS A 410 -12.24 25.62 30.71
N GLY A 411 -13.46 25.99 31.13
CA GLY A 411 -14.44 25.08 31.70
C GLY A 411 -15.00 24.10 30.65
N ASP A 412 -15.71 23.09 31.12
CA ASP A 412 -16.50 22.22 30.24
C ASP A 412 -17.85 22.87 29.92
N HIS A 413 -18.45 22.46 28.80
CA HIS A 413 -19.78 22.84 28.31
C HIS A 413 -19.96 24.27 27.78
N ASP A 414 -19.01 25.16 28.03
CA ASP A 414 -18.99 26.53 27.51
C ASP A 414 -18.14 26.68 26.23
N ASP A 415 -18.52 27.63 25.38
CA ASP A 415 -17.73 28.01 24.20
C ASP A 415 -16.57 28.92 24.60
N HIS A 416 -15.37 28.60 24.12
CA HIS A 416 -14.15 29.38 24.33
C HIS A 416 -13.56 29.81 23.00
N HIS A 417 -13.44 31.12 22.79
CA HIS A 417 -12.85 31.68 21.58
C HIS A 417 -11.33 31.52 21.58
N LEU A 418 -10.79 30.93 20.52
CA LEU A 418 -9.36 30.85 20.25
C LEU A 418 -8.92 31.98 19.29
N SER A 419 -9.81 32.34 18.37
CA SER A 419 -9.68 33.42 17.38
C SER A 419 -11.05 34.02 17.09
N GLU A 420 -11.17 34.91 16.09
CA GLU A 420 -12.46 35.48 15.72
C GLU A 420 -13.40 34.42 15.15
N ARG A 421 -12.87 33.46 14.37
CA ARG A 421 -13.67 32.39 13.73
C ARG A 421 -13.63 31.07 14.47
N LEU A 422 -12.57 30.74 15.23
CA LEU A 422 -12.43 29.45 15.90
C LEU A 422 -12.89 29.47 17.37
N ILE A 423 -13.81 28.56 17.70
CA ILE A 423 -14.27 28.29 19.06
C ILE A 423 -13.97 26.82 19.42
N VAL A 424 -13.68 26.56 20.70
CA VAL A 424 -13.63 25.20 21.25
C VAL A 424 -14.61 25.05 22.42
N ARG A 425 -15.27 23.89 22.50
CA ARG A 425 -16.09 23.48 23.64
C ARG A 425 -15.67 22.09 24.11
N PHE A 426 -15.26 21.98 25.36
CA PHE A 426 -14.95 20.69 25.99
C PHE A 426 -16.22 20.04 26.52
N HIS A 427 -16.39 18.74 26.30
CA HIS A 427 -17.53 18.00 26.82
C HIS A 427 -17.10 16.63 27.30
N ARG A 428 -17.30 16.37 28.59
CA ARG A 428 -17.03 15.06 29.16
C ARG A 428 -18.14 14.08 28.78
N LEU A 429 -17.80 13.00 28.07
CA LEU A 429 -18.72 11.98 27.57
C LEU A 429 -18.34 10.59 28.10
N PRO A 430 -18.89 10.16 29.26
CA PRO A 430 -18.58 8.86 29.87
C PRO A 430 -18.88 7.64 28.98
N ALA A 431 -19.82 7.77 28.04
CA ALA A 431 -20.20 6.71 27.12
C ALA A 431 -19.05 6.20 26.25
N LEU A 432 -18.00 7.01 26.03
CA LEU A 432 -16.80 6.62 25.26
C LEU A 432 -16.06 5.39 25.83
N ASP A 433 -16.25 5.08 27.12
CA ASP A 433 -15.60 3.97 27.83
C ASP A 433 -16.51 2.77 28.12
N ARG A 434 -17.81 2.83 27.76
CA ARG A 434 -18.73 1.73 28.04
C ARG A 434 -18.33 0.49 27.24
N ALA A 435 -18.37 -0.69 27.86
CA ALA A 435 -18.00 -1.94 27.19
C ALA A 435 -19.09 -2.43 26.21
N GLU A 436 -20.34 -2.09 26.52
CA GLU A 436 -21.54 -2.45 25.77
C GLU A 436 -21.83 -1.46 24.65
N ARG A 437 -22.73 -1.80 23.73
CA ARG A 437 -23.18 -0.88 22.69
C ARG A 437 -23.87 0.33 23.33
N VAL A 438 -23.57 1.51 22.81
CA VAL A 438 -24.12 2.78 23.27
C VAL A 438 -25.21 3.23 22.30
N ASP A 439 -26.29 3.79 22.84
CA ASP A 439 -27.24 4.58 22.06
C ASP A 439 -26.65 5.98 21.85
N TRP A 440 -26.06 6.19 20.67
CA TRP A 440 -25.39 7.45 20.36
C TRP A 440 -26.37 8.58 20.07
N ASP A 441 -27.63 8.30 19.78
CA ASP A 441 -28.61 9.36 19.55
C ASP A 441 -28.96 10.08 20.86
N ASP A 442 -29.16 9.33 21.93
CA ASP A 442 -29.39 9.88 23.28
C ASP A 442 -28.14 10.60 23.82
N GLU A 443 -26.97 9.93 23.77
CA GLU A 443 -25.72 10.49 24.31
C GLU A 443 -25.22 11.73 23.55
N LEU A 444 -25.66 11.93 22.30
CA LEU A 444 -25.32 13.10 21.48
C LEU A 444 -26.48 14.11 21.33
N ALA A 445 -27.61 13.93 22.01
CA ALA A 445 -28.77 14.83 21.91
C ALA A 445 -28.42 16.29 22.27
N PHE A 446 -27.40 16.50 23.12
CA PHE A 446 -26.92 17.84 23.44
C PHE A 446 -26.31 18.58 22.23
N LEU A 447 -25.94 17.89 21.16
CA LEU A 447 -25.43 18.52 19.94
C LEU A 447 -26.54 19.23 19.16
N ASP A 448 -27.78 18.78 19.31
CA ASP A 448 -28.94 19.31 18.58
C ASP A 448 -29.28 20.74 19.03
N GLN A 449 -28.72 21.19 20.17
CA GLN A 449 -28.87 22.57 20.66
C GLN A 449 -27.98 23.60 19.92
N PHE A 450 -27.04 23.17 19.08
CA PHE A 450 -26.09 24.06 18.39
C PHE A 450 -26.63 24.65 17.07
N ALA A 451 -27.90 25.05 17.05
CA ALA A 451 -28.55 25.63 15.87
C ALA A 451 -28.19 27.11 15.63
N ASP A 452 -26.90 27.45 15.70
CA ASP A 452 -26.38 28.82 15.60
C ASP A 452 -25.65 29.10 14.27
N GLY A 453 -25.71 28.18 13.32
CA GLY A 453 -25.07 28.31 12.01
C GLY A 453 -23.56 28.10 12.01
N ALA A 454 -22.95 27.75 13.15
CA ALA A 454 -21.53 27.41 13.20
C ALA A 454 -21.25 26.05 12.53
N LEU A 455 -20.09 25.94 11.87
CA LEU A 455 -19.60 24.66 11.37
C LEU A 455 -18.99 23.85 12.51
N ASN A 456 -19.60 22.71 12.83
CA ASN A 456 -19.21 21.90 13.98
C ASN A 456 -18.31 20.71 13.57
N GLY A 457 -17.21 20.51 14.30
CA GLY A 457 -16.31 19.36 14.16
C GLY A 457 -16.01 18.70 15.50
N ALA A 458 -15.99 17.37 15.56
CA ALA A 458 -15.77 16.62 16.79
C ALA A 458 -14.32 16.11 16.91
N TRP A 459 -13.64 16.49 17.99
CA TRP A 459 -12.36 15.91 18.38
C TRP A 459 -12.57 14.91 19.51
N VAL A 460 -12.47 13.61 19.19
CA VAL A 460 -13.05 12.56 20.03
C VAL A 460 -11.97 11.67 20.63
N GLU A 461 -11.99 11.50 21.95
CA GLU A 461 -11.18 10.48 22.61
C GLU A 461 -11.57 9.05 22.15
N THR A 462 -10.57 8.19 22.00
CA THR A 462 -10.81 6.76 21.75
C THR A 462 -9.83 5.87 22.50
N ILE A 463 -10.30 4.71 22.94
CA ILE A 463 -9.46 3.64 23.50
C ILE A 463 -8.87 2.71 22.42
N TRP A 464 -9.06 3.02 21.13
CA TRP A 464 -8.74 2.23 19.93
C TRP A 464 -7.92 0.95 20.17
N ASN A 465 -8.57 -0.19 19.87
CA ASN A 465 -7.97 -1.52 19.87
C ASN A 465 -7.46 -1.96 21.27
N PRO A 466 -8.32 -1.96 22.32
CA PRO A 466 -7.92 -2.50 23.61
C PRO A 466 -7.53 -3.94 23.36
N LYS A 467 -6.22 -4.26 23.48
CA LYS A 467 -5.82 -5.67 23.49
C LYS A 467 -6.63 -6.29 24.62
N PRO A 468 -7.48 -7.30 24.35
CA PRO A 468 -8.25 -7.90 25.42
C PRO A 468 -7.24 -8.37 26.46
N THR A 469 -7.46 -7.95 27.70
CA THR A 469 -6.67 -8.38 28.85
C THR A 469 -6.68 -9.90 28.91
N LYS A 470 -5.69 -10.49 29.58
CA LYS A 470 -5.62 -11.95 29.72
C LYS A 470 -6.95 -12.51 30.27
N ARG A 471 -7.52 -11.82 31.25
CA ARG A 471 -8.83 -12.13 31.84
C ARG A 471 -9.99 -12.02 30.85
N GLU A 472 -10.07 -10.95 30.05
CA GLU A 472 -11.12 -10.78 29.03
C GLU A 472 -11.03 -11.85 27.91
N ARG A 473 -9.81 -12.31 27.57
CA ARG A 473 -9.64 -13.43 26.63
C ARG A 473 -10.12 -14.76 27.21
N GLU A 474 -9.89 -14.97 28.50
CA GLU A 474 -10.29 -16.19 29.21
C GLU A 474 -11.81 -16.21 29.47
N THR A 475 -12.46 -15.05 29.65
CA THR A 475 -13.91 -14.93 29.84
C THR A 475 -14.71 -14.75 28.54
N GLY A 476 -14.05 -14.62 27.39
CA GLY A 476 -14.70 -14.40 26.10
C GLY A 476 -15.35 -13.01 25.93
N GLN A 477 -15.00 -12.04 26.78
CA GLN A 477 -15.53 -10.68 26.71
C GLN A 477 -14.82 -9.89 25.61
N HIS A 478 -15.57 -9.55 24.55
CA HIS A 478 -15.11 -8.65 23.50
C HIS A 478 -15.66 -7.25 23.75
N ARG A 479 -14.79 -6.25 23.96
CA ARG A 479 -15.21 -4.84 24.03
C ARG A 479 -15.68 -4.38 22.64
N HIS A 480 -16.81 -3.69 22.60
CA HIS A 480 -17.34 -3.09 21.36
C HIS A 480 -16.46 -1.92 20.90
N ASP A 481 -16.19 -1.83 19.59
CA ASP A 481 -15.45 -0.70 19.01
C ASP A 481 -16.42 0.41 18.61
N HIS A 482 -16.60 1.35 19.54
CA HIS A 482 -17.48 2.51 19.39
C HIS A 482 -17.11 3.46 18.27
N LYS A 483 -15.87 3.43 17.78
CA LYS A 483 -15.37 4.44 16.82
C LYS A 483 -16.24 4.53 15.57
N ARG A 484 -16.71 3.38 15.06
CA ARG A 484 -17.49 3.34 13.82
C ARG A 484 -18.91 3.86 14.03
N ASP A 485 -19.56 3.41 15.09
CA ASP A 485 -20.95 3.78 15.39
C ASP A 485 -21.02 5.27 15.77
N LEU A 486 -20.10 5.74 16.62
CA LEU A 486 -20.01 7.15 17.00
C LEU A 486 -19.71 8.05 15.81
N ARG A 487 -18.79 7.65 14.92
CA ARG A 487 -18.52 8.43 13.71
C ARG A 487 -19.76 8.54 12.81
N ARG A 488 -20.54 7.46 12.67
CA ARG A 488 -21.79 7.47 11.91
C ARG A 488 -22.83 8.41 12.53
N ALA A 489 -23.04 8.33 13.84
CA ALA A 489 -23.96 9.21 14.57
C ALA A 489 -23.58 10.70 14.49
N LEU A 490 -22.28 11.01 14.48
CA LEU A 490 -21.78 12.36 14.24
C LEU A 490 -22.01 12.80 12.79
N TYR A 491 -21.76 11.93 11.81
CA TYR A 491 -22.04 12.25 10.41
C TYR A 491 -23.52 12.50 10.16
N GLU A 492 -24.45 11.74 10.76
CA GLU A 492 -25.90 11.99 10.69
C GLU A 492 -26.32 13.39 11.19
N ARG A 493 -25.50 14.02 12.02
CA ARG A 493 -25.65 15.41 12.49
C ARG A 493 -24.83 16.42 11.68
N ASN A 494 -24.31 16.03 10.52
CA ASN A 494 -23.40 16.79 9.67
C ASN A 494 -22.09 17.21 10.36
N ILE A 495 -21.60 16.42 11.33
CA ILE A 495 -20.38 16.70 12.10
C ILE A 495 -19.26 15.75 11.66
N VAL A 496 -18.18 16.31 11.11
CA VAL A 496 -16.96 15.55 10.82
C VAL A 496 -16.18 15.27 12.10
N SER A 497 -15.44 14.15 12.13
CA SER A 497 -14.75 13.72 13.36
C SER A 497 -13.34 13.21 13.14
N GLN A 498 -12.49 13.49 14.13
CA GLN A 498 -11.15 12.91 14.24
C GLN A 498 -10.91 12.38 15.65
N PHE A 499 -10.24 11.23 15.73
CA PHE A 499 -10.09 10.49 16.99
C PHE A 499 -8.67 10.56 17.56
N LEU A 500 -8.57 10.78 18.87
CA LEU A 500 -7.32 10.79 19.63
C LEU A 500 -7.25 9.57 20.55
N ALA A 501 -6.26 8.70 20.32
CA ALA A 501 -6.06 7.53 21.17
C ALA A 501 -5.63 7.94 22.59
N ARG A 502 -6.28 7.37 23.62
CA ARG A 502 -5.82 7.46 25.02
C ARG A 502 -4.40 6.89 25.14
N GLN A 503 -3.54 7.57 25.89
CA GLN A 503 -2.21 7.06 26.22
C GLN A 503 -2.18 6.60 27.67
N ALA A 504 -1.60 5.43 27.91
CA ALA A 504 -1.24 5.03 29.27
C ALA A 504 -0.13 5.96 29.79
N PRO A 505 -0.06 6.21 31.11
CA PRO A 505 1.10 6.85 31.70
C PRO A 505 2.37 6.08 31.29
N PRO A 506 3.50 6.76 31.01
CA PRO A 506 4.75 6.07 30.70
C PRO A 506 5.13 5.12 31.85
N GLU A 507 5.57 3.90 31.51
CA GLU A 507 6.12 2.97 32.50
C GLU A 507 7.47 3.52 33.02
N PRO A 508 7.81 3.32 34.30
CA PRO A 508 9.01 3.90 34.93
C PRO A 508 10.36 3.42 34.35
N ASP A 509 10.38 2.42 33.46
CA ASP A 509 11.58 1.99 32.73
C ASP A 509 11.77 2.75 31.40
N ASP A 510 10.73 3.37 30.83
CA ASP A 510 10.82 4.19 29.60
C ASP A 510 11.48 5.55 29.88
N THR A 511 11.54 5.98 31.15
CA THR A 511 12.19 7.22 31.58
C THR A 511 13.71 7.15 31.56
N ALA A 512 14.32 5.97 31.74
CA ALA A 512 15.78 5.81 31.75
C ALA A 512 16.41 5.89 30.33
N GLU A 513 15.65 5.64 29.26
CA GLU A 513 16.13 5.78 27.87
C GLU A 513 15.96 7.21 27.31
N ALA A 514 15.28 8.11 28.03
CA ALA A 514 15.06 9.51 27.61
C ALA A 514 16.13 10.49 28.13
N GLU A 515 16.97 10.05 29.08
CA GLU A 515 17.96 10.91 29.74
C GLU A 515 19.33 10.98 29.04
N SER A 516 19.56 10.29 27.92
CA SER A 516 20.82 10.45 27.18
C SER A 516 20.70 11.45 26.02
N ASP A 517 21.30 12.62 26.25
CA ASP A 517 21.86 13.55 25.27
C ASP A 517 20.90 14.30 24.33
N ALA A 518 20.21 15.29 24.89
CA ALA A 518 20.23 16.66 24.40
C ALA A 518 19.43 17.57 25.35
N GLU A 519 19.96 18.74 25.69
CA GLU A 519 19.15 19.89 26.13
C GLU A 519 18.06 20.13 25.07
N THR A 520 16.87 19.59 25.26
CA THR A 520 15.82 19.68 24.24
C THR A 520 14.45 19.84 24.88
N GLU A 521 13.69 20.76 24.28
CA GLU A 521 12.27 21.05 24.50
C GLU A 521 11.47 19.85 25.06
N VAL A 522 10.57 20.14 26.01
CA VAL A 522 9.56 19.21 26.51
C VAL A 522 8.94 18.41 25.34
N PRO A 523 8.91 17.06 25.40
CA PRO A 523 8.42 16.24 24.29
C PRO A 523 7.00 16.63 23.86
N LYS A 524 6.85 17.14 22.63
CA LYS A 524 5.55 17.53 22.06
C LYS A 524 4.68 16.30 21.77
N ASP A 525 3.41 16.32 22.17
CA ASP A 525 2.46 15.27 21.80
C ASP A 525 2.01 15.38 20.34
N TYR A 526 2.85 14.86 19.45
CA TYR A 526 2.58 14.82 18.02
C TYR A 526 1.28 14.08 17.65
N LYS A 527 0.75 13.17 18.49
CA LYS A 527 -0.51 12.48 18.18
C LYS A 527 -1.70 13.41 18.37
N ALA A 528 -1.74 14.15 19.47
CA ALA A 528 -2.79 15.15 19.69
C ALA A 528 -2.71 16.27 18.65
N ILE A 529 -1.51 16.80 18.41
CA ILE A 529 -1.26 17.86 17.42
C ILE A 529 -1.72 17.43 16.02
N ASN A 530 -1.35 16.22 15.56
CA ASN A 530 -1.76 15.75 14.24
C ASN A 530 -3.26 15.44 14.15
N ALA A 531 -3.89 14.97 15.23
CA ALA A 531 -5.34 14.77 15.26
C ALA A 531 -6.11 16.09 15.12
N LEU A 532 -5.66 17.15 15.80
CA LEU A 532 -6.24 18.48 15.64
C LEU A 532 -6.06 19.02 14.21
N ARG A 533 -4.86 18.89 13.64
CA ARG A 533 -4.58 19.31 12.26
C ARG A 533 -5.40 18.55 11.22
N ASP A 534 -5.54 17.23 11.38
CA ASP A 534 -6.40 16.41 10.54
C ASP A 534 -7.88 16.86 10.65
N LEU A 535 -8.34 17.29 11.82
CA LEU A 535 -9.70 17.80 12.01
C LEU A 535 -9.91 19.15 11.32
N LEU A 536 -9.01 20.12 11.49
CA LEU A 536 -9.08 21.42 10.82
C LEU A 536 -9.14 21.27 9.30
N PHE A 537 -8.32 20.37 8.76
CA PHE A 537 -8.36 20.02 7.35
C PHE A 537 -9.72 19.41 6.93
N ARG A 538 -10.28 18.47 7.71
CA ARG A 538 -11.62 17.88 7.43
C ARG A 538 -12.75 18.90 7.46
N LEU A 539 -12.60 19.94 8.29
CA LEU A 539 -13.52 21.07 8.35
C LEU A 539 -13.44 21.96 7.10
N GLY A 540 -12.43 21.78 6.24
CA GLY A 540 -12.23 22.57 5.03
C GLY A 540 -11.24 23.73 5.18
N SER A 541 -10.43 23.74 6.25
CA SER A 541 -9.40 24.77 6.41
C SER A 541 -8.28 24.60 5.38
N VAL A 542 -7.88 25.72 4.75
CA VAL A 542 -6.85 25.78 3.70
C VAL A 542 -5.90 26.93 3.99
N ASP A 543 -4.64 26.63 4.25
CA ASP A 543 -3.60 27.64 4.53
C ASP A 543 -2.93 28.13 3.22
N ASP A 544 -2.58 29.42 3.17
CA ASP A 544 -1.97 30.07 2.01
C ASP A 544 -0.57 29.56 1.64
N ARG A 545 0.04 28.70 2.47
CA ARG A 545 1.26 27.96 2.13
C ARG A 545 1.17 27.26 0.78
N LEU A 546 -0.01 26.82 0.33
CA LEU A 546 -0.18 26.22 -0.99
C LEU A 546 -0.05 27.25 -2.11
N ARG A 547 -0.60 28.44 -1.92
CA ARG A 547 -0.46 29.57 -2.85
C ARG A 547 1.01 29.98 -2.96
N HIS A 548 1.73 30.05 -1.85
CA HIS A 548 3.15 30.45 -1.85
C HIS A 548 4.11 29.47 -2.54
N VAL A 549 3.72 28.21 -2.74
CA VAL A 549 4.56 27.20 -3.40
C VAL A 549 4.11 26.89 -4.83
N THR A 550 3.06 27.55 -5.32
CA THR A 550 2.50 27.33 -6.66
C THR A 550 2.35 28.65 -7.41
N ASP A 551 2.31 28.58 -8.74
CA ASP A 551 2.09 29.74 -9.61
C ASP A 551 0.93 29.43 -10.56
N LEU A 552 -0.26 29.97 -10.26
CA LEU A 552 -1.54 29.59 -10.85
C LEU A 552 -2.39 30.81 -11.25
N THR A 553 -1.82 31.65 -12.12
CA THR A 553 -2.40 32.94 -12.57
C THR A 553 -3.73 32.85 -13.32
N ASP A 554 -4.06 31.70 -13.91
CA ASP A 554 -5.31 31.42 -14.63
C ASP A 554 -6.38 30.77 -13.74
N GLU A 555 -6.15 30.73 -12.42
CA GLU A 555 -7.06 30.22 -11.41
C GLU A 555 -7.67 28.86 -11.81
N PRO A 556 -6.90 27.78 -12.00
CA PRO A 556 -7.47 26.48 -12.33
C PRO A 556 -8.23 25.88 -11.15
N ILE A 557 -9.20 25.02 -11.42
CA ILE A 557 -9.78 24.12 -10.42
C ILE A 557 -8.95 22.84 -10.41
N LEU A 558 -8.40 22.50 -9.25
CA LEU A 558 -7.52 21.35 -9.06
C LEU A 558 -8.33 20.16 -8.52
N VAL A 559 -8.56 19.14 -9.34
CA VAL A 559 -9.48 18.04 -9.02
C VAL A 559 -8.71 16.77 -8.65
N GLY A 560 -9.04 16.12 -7.53
CA GLY A 560 -8.53 14.81 -7.17
C GLY A 560 -9.57 13.73 -7.39
N ILE A 561 -9.22 12.65 -8.10
CA ILE A 561 -10.11 11.48 -8.28
C ILE A 561 -9.49 10.26 -7.60
N HIS A 562 -10.14 9.80 -6.53
CA HIS A 562 -9.75 8.61 -5.79
C HIS A 562 -10.76 7.48 -6.01
N LEU A 563 -10.26 6.35 -6.52
CA LEU A 563 -11.05 5.14 -6.74
C LEU A 563 -10.53 3.98 -5.89
N ARG A 564 -11.43 3.18 -5.31
CA ARG A 564 -11.05 1.95 -4.62
C ARG A 564 -12.13 0.89 -4.74
N GLN A 565 -11.74 -0.31 -5.14
CA GLN A 565 -12.66 -1.45 -5.09
C GLN A 565 -12.71 -1.98 -3.64
N GLN A 566 -13.90 -1.97 -3.05
CA GLN A 566 -14.16 -2.55 -1.74
C GLN A 566 -14.92 -3.87 -1.88
N ARG A 567 -14.43 -4.93 -1.23
CA ARG A 567 -15.20 -6.17 -1.05
C ARG A 567 -16.22 -5.97 0.06
N ILE A 568 -17.48 -6.23 -0.25
CA ILE A 568 -18.56 -6.24 0.74
C ILE A 568 -18.59 -7.62 1.39
N SER A 569 -17.99 -7.76 2.56
CA SER A 569 -18.21 -8.95 3.39
C SER A 569 -19.50 -8.76 4.19
N ASN A 570 -20.67 -8.88 3.57
CA ASN A 570 -21.87 -9.12 4.37
C ASN A 570 -21.72 -10.53 4.95
N ARG A 571 -21.80 -10.68 6.28
CA ARG A 571 -21.80 -11.99 6.97
C ARG A 571 -23.00 -12.89 6.58
N ARG A 572 -23.72 -12.55 5.51
CA ARG A 572 -24.77 -13.37 4.92
C ARG A 572 -24.10 -14.40 4.01
N PRO A 573 -24.42 -15.70 4.17
CA PRO A 573 -24.04 -16.72 3.19
C PRO A 573 -24.40 -16.24 1.78
N GLY A 574 -23.43 -16.25 0.85
CA GLY A 574 -23.63 -15.81 -0.54
C GLY A 574 -23.16 -14.39 -0.91
N ALA A 575 -22.79 -13.51 0.03
CA ALA A 575 -22.42 -12.13 -0.30
C ALA A 575 -20.93 -11.89 -0.64
N ALA A 576 -20.09 -12.93 -0.56
CA ALA A 576 -18.63 -12.80 -0.57
C ALA A 576 -17.98 -12.29 -1.88
N ASP A 577 -18.75 -12.07 -2.95
CA ASP A 577 -18.24 -11.65 -4.27
C ASP A 577 -18.81 -10.31 -4.76
N ARG A 578 -19.63 -9.61 -3.97
CA ARG A 578 -20.05 -8.26 -4.36
C ARG A 578 -18.92 -7.28 -4.06
N THR A 579 -18.38 -6.68 -5.11
CA THR A 579 -17.44 -5.56 -4.98
C THR A 579 -18.15 -4.26 -5.33
N GLN A 580 -17.97 -3.24 -4.51
CA GLN A 580 -18.40 -1.88 -4.80
C GLN A 580 -17.20 -1.04 -5.21
N MET A 581 -17.42 -0.13 -6.16
CA MET A 581 -16.45 0.92 -6.44
C MET A 581 -16.70 2.10 -5.51
N VAL A 582 -15.70 2.43 -4.70
CA VAL A 582 -15.68 3.67 -3.93
C VAL A 582 -15.12 4.76 -4.81
N GLU A 583 -15.88 5.84 -4.99
CA GLU A 583 -15.57 6.97 -5.85
C GLU A 583 -15.60 8.24 -5.01
N ILE A 584 -14.48 8.96 -4.93
CA ILE A 584 -14.41 10.24 -4.21
C ILE A 584 -13.72 11.25 -5.10
N LEU A 585 -14.38 12.39 -5.30
CA LEU A 585 -13.90 13.50 -6.08
C LEU A 585 -13.82 14.73 -5.18
N THR A 586 -12.67 15.40 -5.21
CA THR A 586 -12.40 16.65 -4.49
C THR A 586 -11.98 17.73 -5.48
N ALA A 587 -12.30 18.99 -5.18
CA ALA A 587 -11.93 20.13 -6.00
C ALA A 587 -11.37 21.23 -5.11
N LEU A 588 -10.10 21.59 -5.31
CA LEU A 588 -9.49 22.77 -4.71
C LEU A 588 -9.64 23.94 -5.67
N HIS A 589 -10.45 24.92 -5.27
CA HIS A 589 -10.71 26.14 -6.01
C HIS A 589 -9.64 27.16 -5.67
N THR A 590 -8.85 27.52 -6.68
CA THR A 590 -7.78 28.51 -6.54
C THR A 590 -8.32 29.92 -6.78
N HIS A 591 -7.57 30.93 -6.35
CA HIS A 591 -7.86 32.33 -6.62
C HIS A 591 -6.53 33.10 -6.63
N ASN A 592 -6.42 34.21 -7.36
CA ASN A 592 -5.21 35.02 -7.38
C ASN A 592 -5.18 36.05 -6.25
N ASP A 593 -6.34 36.65 -5.95
CA ASP A 593 -6.52 37.56 -4.81
C ASP A 593 -6.09 36.89 -3.49
N PRO A 594 -5.10 37.43 -2.77
CA PRO A 594 -4.65 36.90 -1.48
C PRO A 594 -5.69 37.08 -0.37
N ASP A 595 -6.62 38.03 -0.49
CA ASP A 595 -7.66 38.24 0.54
C ASP A 595 -8.78 37.18 0.43
N ARG A 596 -8.81 36.43 -0.68
CA ARG A 596 -9.75 35.32 -0.89
C ARG A 596 -9.04 33.99 -0.68
N PRO A 597 -9.36 33.26 0.40
CA PRO A 597 -8.74 31.96 0.64
C PRO A 597 -9.15 30.98 -0.46
N TRP A 598 -8.23 30.08 -0.79
CA TRP A 598 -8.60 28.90 -1.57
C TRP A 598 -9.55 28.02 -0.75
N HIS A 599 -10.50 27.35 -1.40
CA HIS A 599 -11.45 26.48 -0.70
C HIS A 599 -11.53 25.10 -1.34
N MET A 600 -11.99 24.13 -0.55
CA MET A 600 -12.10 22.73 -0.94
C MET A 600 -13.56 22.30 -0.95
N ASP A 601 -13.99 21.80 -2.10
CA ASP A 601 -15.27 21.12 -2.27
C ASP A 601 -15.05 19.63 -2.52
N SER A 602 -16.08 18.84 -2.23
CA SER A 602 -16.16 17.43 -2.59
C SER A 602 -17.51 17.13 -3.22
N TYR A 603 -17.51 16.20 -4.17
CA TYR A 603 -18.74 15.80 -4.84
C TYR A 603 -19.62 14.96 -3.91
N ASP A 604 -20.84 15.44 -3.66
CA ASP A 604 -21.87 14.74 -2.90
C ASP A 604 -22.72 13.90 -3.87
N HIS A 605 -22.54 12.59 -3.76
CA HIS A 605 -23.25 11.61 -4.58
C HIS A 605 -24.76 11.58 -4.35
N SER A 606 -25.23 12.03 -3.19
CA SER A 606 -26.65 11.96 -2.82
C SER A 606 -27.45 13.13 -3.42
N THR A 607 -26.85 14.31 -3.44
CA THR A 607 -27.46 15.53 -4.00
C THR A 607 -27.06 15.78 -5.45
N HIS A 608 -26.11 15.01 -5.98
CA HIS A 608 -25.50 15.22 -7.29
C HIS A 608 -24.91 16.62 -7.47
N ASP A 609 -24.21 17.11 -6.45
CA ASP A 609 -23.66 18.48 -6.45
C ASP A 609 -22.30 18.54 -5.73
N TRP A 610 -21.55 19.62 -5.98
CA TRP A 610 -20.32 19.93 -5.25
C TRP A 610 -20.67 20.71 -3.98
N ARG A 611 -20.16 20.24 -2.83
CA ARG A 611 -20.44 20.86 -1.53
C ARG A 611 -19.14 21.12 -0.78
N PRO A 612 -19.12 22.09 0.15
CA PRO A 612 -17.98 22.32 1.03
C PRO A 612 -17.50 21.03 1.69
N GLN A 613 -16.17 20.86 1.80
CA GLN A 613 -15.51 19.62 2.20
C GLN A 613 -16.17 18.90 3.40
N ALA A 614 -16.48 19.63 4.46
CA ALA A 614 -17.04 19.04 5.69
C ALA A 614 -18.46 18.47 5.46
N ALA A 615 -19.31 19.20 4.74
CA ALA A 615 -20.67 18.79 4.42
C ALA A 615 -20.68 17.55 3.51
N ALA A 616 -19.82 17.54 2.49
CA ALA A 616 -19.66 16.40 1.60
C ALA A 616 -19.07 15.16 2.30
N GLU A 617 -18.07 15.32 3.18
CA GLU A 617 -17.54 14.20 3.98
C GLU A 617 -18.61 13.59 4.89
N ALA A 618 -19.41 14.43 5.56
CA ALA A 618 -20.50 13.96 6.40
C ALA A 618 -21.57 13.23 5.59
N ALA A 619 -22.04 13.82 4.48
CA ALA A 619 -22.99 13.19 3.57
C ALA A 619 -22.49 11.83 3.06
N PHE A 620 -21.23 11.73 2.65
CA PHE A 620 -20.63 10.45 2.25
C PHE A 620 -20.64 9.43 3.38
N GLY A 621 -20.29 9.84 4.60
CA GLY A 621 -20.19 8.95 5.76
C GLY A 621 -21.53 8.46 6.35
N GLN A 622 -22.64 9.15 6.05
CA GLN A 622 -23.99 8.74 6.43
C GLN A 622 -24.48 7.51 5.65
N HIS A 623 -24.07 7.39 4.39
CA HIS A 623 -24.58 6.37 3.47
C HIS A 623 -23.75 5.07 3.51
N ALA A 624 -24.12 4.11 2.66
CA ALA A 624 -23.31 2.91 2.43
C ALA A 624 -22.09 3.26 1.57
N ILE A 625 -20.97 2.59 1.81
CA ILE A 625 -19.74 2.90 1.08
C ILE A 625 -19.73 2.34 -0.34
N GLY A 626 -19.45 3.22 -1.31
CA GLY A 626 -19.28 2.84 -2.72
C GLY A 626 -20.58 2.52 -3.44
N ARG A 627 -20.46 2.27 -4.76
CA ARG A 627 -21.59 2.12 -5.68
C ARG A 627 -21.70 0.72 -6.26
N GLU A 628 -22.94 0.25 -6.34
CA GLU A 628 -23.29 -1.02 -6.97
C GLU A 628 -23.30 -0.87 -8.50
N GLY A 629 -22.97 -1.93 -9.24
CA GLY A 629 -22.84 -1.90 -10.70
C GLY A 629 -21.54 -1.26 -11.23
N HIS A 630 -20.96 -0.33 -10.49
CA HIS A 630 -19.66 0.27 -10.83
C HIS A 630 -18.52 -0.70 -10.49
N ALA A 631 -17.67 -1.01 -11.47
CA ALA A 631 -16.64 -2.04 -11.34
C ALA A 631 -15.46 -1.83 -12.30
N ARG A 632 -14.49 -2.75 -12.27
CA ARG A 632 -13.29 -2.70 -13.14
C ARG A 632 -13.41 -3.47 -14.45
N HIS A 633 -14.49 -4.24 -14.65
CA HIS A 633 -14.80 -4.83 -15.95
C HIS A 633 -15.41 -3.76 -16.88
N GLU A 634 -15.43 -4.03 -18.18
CA GLU A 634 -15.72 -3.05 -19.22
C GLU A 634 -17.01 -2.24 -18.98
N GLU A 635 -18.14 -2.91 -18.79
CA GLU A 635 -19.44 -2.26 -18.55
C GLU A 635 -19.43 -1.42 -17.27
N GLY A 636 -18.97 -1.98 -16.14
CA GLY A 636 -18.90 -1.27 -14.86
C GLY A 636 -17.91 -0.10 -14.89
N ALA A 637 -16.85 -0.20 -15.71
CA ALA A 637 -15.89 0.88 -15.92
C ALA A 637 -16.46 2.00 -16.79
N LEU A 638 -17.32 1.68 -17.76
CA LEU A 638 -18.05 2.68 -18.54
C LEU A 638 -19.02 3.47 -17.66
N LEU A 639 -19.79 2.80 -16.80
CA LEU A 639 -20.71 3.45 -15.85
C LEU A 639 -19.97 4.39 -14.89
N ALA A 640 -18.85 3.92 -14.31
CA ALA A 640 -18.01 4.74 -13.45
C ALA A 640 -17.49 5.99 -14.19
N ARG A 641 -17.04 5.85 -15.44
CA ARG A 641 -16.61 6.98 -16.28
C ARG A 641 -17.73 7.99 -16.51
N GLN A 642 -18.90 7.54 -17.00
CA GLN A 642 -20.04 8.42 -17.29
C GLN A 642 -20.50 9.20 -16.06
N HIS A 643 -20.51 8.53 -14.90
CA HIS A 643 -20.84 9.17 -13.64
C HIS A 643 -19.83 10.26 -13.27
N ILE A 644 -18.54 9.95 -13.33
CA ILE A 644 -17.47 10.90 -13.00
C ILE A 644 -17.46 12.08 -13.98
N GLU A 645 -17.64 11.85 -15.29
CA GLU A 645 -17.77 12.93 -16.28
C GLU A 645 -18.98 13.83 -15.97
N SER A 646 -20.10 13.26 -15.53
CA SER A 646 -21.29 14.04 -15.13
C SER A 646 -21.01 14.91 -13.91
N ALA A 647 -20.29 14.39 -12.91
CA ALA A 647 -19.86 15.17 -11.75
C ALA A 647 -18.95 16.35 -12.15
N LEU A 648 -17.99 16.10 -13.05
CA LEU A 648 -17.06 17.14 -13.52
C LEU A 648 -17.75 18.21 -14.39
N LYS A 649 -18.87 17.90 -15.06
CA LYS A 649 -19.68 18.86 -15.84
C LYS A 649 -20.36 19.93 -14.99
N ILE A 650 -20.57 19.68 -13.70
CA ILE A 650 -21.19 20.62 -12.76
C ILE A 650 -20.22 21.74 -12.34
N LEU A 651 -18.91 21.47 -12.33
CA LEU A 651 -17.90 22.46 -11.96
C LEU A 651 -17.91 23.67 -12.92
N PRO A 652 -17.61 24.90 -12.42
CA PRO A 652 -17.56 26.12 -13.23
C PRO A 652 -16.75 25.95 -14.53
N THR A 653 -17.35 26.38 -15.65
CA THR A 653 -16.83 26.12 -17.01
C THR A 653 -15.91 27.21 -17.55
N ASP A 654 -15.88 28.37 -16.88
CA ASP A 654 -15.07 29.55 -17.16
C ASP A 654 -13.60 29.38 -16.77
N ARG A 655 -13.28 28.31 -16.02
CA ARG A 655 -11.95 28.07 -15.47
C ARG A 655 -11.30 26.78 -16.01
N PRO A 656 -9.97 26.73 -16.16
CA PRO A 656 -9.25 25.51 -16.51
C PRO A 656 -9.39 24.41 -15.45
N LEU A 657 -9.35 23.15 -15.88
CA LEU A 657 -9.32 22.00 -14.97
C LEU A 657 -7.96 21.32 -14.99
N ILE A 658 -7.45 20.95 -13.81
CA ILE A 658 -6.27 20.09 -13.67
C ILE A 658 -6.67 18.90 -12.81
N ILE A 659 -6.70 17.72 -13.41
CA ILE A 659 -7.19 16.49 -12.79
C ILE A 659 -6.00 15.63 -12.36
N PHE A 660 -5.94 15.29 -11.06
CA PHE A 660 -4.97 14.39 -10.45
C PHE A 660 -5.60 13.02 -10.22
N VAL A 661 -4.95 11.96 -10.71
CA VAL A 661 -5.41 10.57 -10.53
C VAL A 661 -4.32 9.69 -9.95
N ASP A 662 -4.71 8.76 -9.07
CA ASP A 662 -3.83 7.63 -8.71
C ASP A 662 -3.82 6.63 -9.87
N THR A 663 -2.64 6.45 -10.46
CA THR A 663 -2.44 5.61 -11.65
C THR A 663 -2.85 4.17 -11.41
N GLU A 664 -2.47 3.58 -10.27
CA GLU A 664 -2.75 2.17 -9.97
C GLU A 664 -4.26 1.96 -9.78
N ALA A 665 -4.90 2.90 -9.09
CA ALA A 665 -6.32 2.84 -8.78
C ALA A 665 -7.22 3.06 -10.01
N CYS A 666 -6.80 3.95 -10.92
CA CYS A 666 -7.67 4.49 -11.97
C CYS A 666 -7.45 3.86 -13.36
N ARG A 667 -6.31 3.22 -13.63
CA ARG A 667 -5.96 2.70 -14.98
C ARG A 667 -6.87 1.60 -15.55
N THR A 668 -7.64 0.92 -14.70
CA THR A 668 -8.65 -0.05 -15.16
C THR A 668 -9.96 0.62 -15.56
N ILE A 669 -10.20 1.86 -15.10
CA ILE A 669 -11.37 2.65 -15.46
C ILE A 669 -11.07 3.51 -16.69
N TRP A 670 -9.88 4.10 -16.77
CA TRP A 670 -9.40 4.86 -17.92
C TRP A 670 -8.20 4.17 -18.58
N PRO A 671 -8.40 3.50 -19.74
CA PRO A 671 -7.34 2.82 -20.46
C PRO A 671 -6.18 3.74 -20.86
N GLY A 672 -6.42 5.05 -21.08
CA GLY A 672 -5.37 6.02 -21.40
C GLY A 672 -4.33 6.24 -20.28
N LEU A 673 -4.59 5.73 -19.06
CA LEU A 673 -3.64 5.74 -17.94
C LEU A 673 -2.77 4.47 -17.90
N GLN A 674 -3.07 3.45 -18.70
CA GLN A 674 -2.27 2.23 -18.76
C GLN A 674 -0.97 2.50 -19.50
N ASN A 675 0.16 2.00 -18.99
CA ASN A 675 1.48 2.23 -19.60
C ASN A 675 1.54 1.85 -21.09
N VAL A 676 0.82 0.79 -21.49
CA VAL A 676 0.73 0.29 -22.87
C VAL A 676 -0.08 1.19 -23.80
N ARG A 677 -1.00 1.97 -23.26
CA ARG A 677 -1.90 2.89 -23.98
C ARG A 677 -1.75 4.31 -23.43
N PHE A 678 -0.57 4.66 -22.93
CA PHE A 678 -0.40 5.90 -22.17
C PHE A 678 -0.71 7.12 -23.04
N GLY A 679 -1.68 7.93 -22.62
CA GLY A 679 -2.21 9.07 -23.38
C GLY A 679 -3.06 8.68 -24.61
N LYS A 680 -3.30 7.39 -24.84
CA LYS A 680 -4.10 6.86 -25.97
C LYS A 680 -5.38 6.20 -25.44
N GLY A 681 -6.53 6.73 -25.84
CA GLY A 681 -7.84 6.26 -25.38
C GLY A 681 -8.40 7.10 -24.23
N PRO A 682 -9.52 6.65 -23.62
CA PRO A 682 -10.27 7.49 -22.69
C PRO A 682 -9.46 7.93 -21.47
N LEU A 683 -9.57 9.20 -21.13
CA LEU A 683 -9.00 9.85 -19.95
C LEU A 683 -10.09 10.62 -19.18
N PRO A 684 -9.89 10.92 -17.89
CA PRO A 684 -10.82 11.76 -17.13
C PRO A 684 -10.95 13.15 -17.75
N GLY A 685 -12.18 13.66 -17.83
CA GLY A 685 -12.49 14.99 -18.34
C GLY A 685 -12.40 15.10 -19.87
N ASP A 686 -12.40 13.98 -20.61
CA ASP A 686 -12.39 13.99 -22.08
C ASP A 686 -13.58 14.79 -22.64
N ASP A 687 -14.77 14.59 -22.08
CA ASP A 687 -16.03 15.25 -22.49
C ASP A 687 -16.03 16.76 -22.24
N LEU A 688 -15.11 17.25 -21.39
CA LEU A 688 -15.03 18.64 -20.97
C LEU A 688 -14.07 19.48 -21.81
N ARG A 689 -13.30 18.84 -22.70
CA ARG A 689 -12.32 19.51 -23.53
C ARG A 689 -13.02 20.28 -24.64
N THR A 690 -12.96 21.60 -24.56
CA THR A 690 -13.45 22.50 -25.60
C THR A 690 -12.33 23.46 -26.02
N PRO A 691 -12.46 24.17 -27.15
CA PRO A 691 -11.49 25.21 -27.51
C PRO A 691 -11.30 26.28 -26.42
N THR A 692 -12.34 26.52 -25.61
CA THR A 692 -12.39 27.52 -24.55
C THR A 692 -11.97 26.97 -23.17
N ARG A 693 -12.27 25.70 -22.84
CA ARG A 693 -11.91 25.08 -21.56
C ARG A 693 -10.72 24.13 -21.69
N SER A 694 -9.59 24.50 -21.07
CA SER A 694 -8.41 23.64 -20.99
C SER A 694 -8.55 22.63 -19.86
N VAL A 695 -8.39 21.34 -20.17
CA VAL A 695 -8.35 20.24 -19.19
C VAL A 695 -6.98 19.59 -19.25
N SER A 696 -6.32 19.41 -18.11
CA SER A 696 -5.05 18.68 -17.98
C SER A 696 -5.27 17.46 -17.09
N VAL A 697 -4.56 16.37 -17.38
CA VAL A 697 -4.60 15.13 -16.59
C VAL A 697 -3.18 14.79 -16.14
N ILE A 698 -3.00 14.67 -14.83
CA ILE A 698 -1.75 14.29 -14.18
C ILE A 698 -1.94 12.96 -13.46
N ALA A 699 -1.17 11.96 -13.85
CA ALA A 699 -1.18 10.64 -13.26
C ALA A 699 -0.04 10.50 -12.25
N ILE A 700 -0.41 10.15 -11.01
CA ILE A 700 0.49 9.99 -9.87
C ILE A 700 0.64 8.50 -9.60
N ASN A 701 1.88 8.01 -9.54
CA ASN A 701 2.17 6.65 -9.12
C ASN A 701 3.02 6.66 -7.85
N THR A 702 2.54 5.97 -6.82
CA THR A 702 3.23 5.78 -5.54
C THR A 702 3.36 4.30 -5.17
N SER A 703 3.02 3.41 -6.11
CA SER A 703 2.91 1.98 -5.89
C SER A 703 4.28 1.33 -5.64
N TYR A 704 4.35 0.56 -4.56
CA TYR A 704 5.53 -0.22 -4.23
C TYR A 704 5.66 -1.39 -5.21
N GLY A 705 6.67 -1.31 -6.08
CA GLY A 705 6.92 -2.30 -7.13
C GLY A 705 6.62 -1.85 -8.55
N GLU A 706 6.04 -0.66 -8.73
CA GLU A 706 5.93 0.00 -10.05
C GLU A 706 6.76 1.29 -10.14
N VAL A 707 6.93 1.99 -9.01
CA VAL A 707 7.81 3.16 -8.90
C VAL A 707 9.23 2.72 -8.55
N PRO A 708 10.25 3.08 -9.36
CA PRO A 708 11.63 2.73 -9.07
C PRO A 708 12.04 3.23 -7.68
N THR A 709 12.66 2.39 -6.84
CA THR A 709 13.06 2.83 -5.49
C THR A 709 14.38 3.63 -5.57
N PRO A 710 14.48 4.86 -5.05
CA PRO A 710 15.73 5.62 -5.10
C PRO A 710 16.82 5.01 -4.22
N VAL A 711 18.06 5.10 -4.72
CA VAL A 711 19.26 4.51 -4.09
C VAL A 711 20.23 5.60 -3.63
N GLU A 712 20.63 6.48 -4.53
CA GLU A 712 21.51 7.61 -4.22
C GLU A 712 21.33 8.77 -5.20
N ASN A 713 21.77 9.96 -4.78
CA ASN A 713 22.05 11.06 -5.70
C ASN A 713 23.52 11.04 -6.14
N THR A 714 23.78 10.57 -7.35
CA THR A 714 25.14 10.39 -7.88
C THR A 714 25.87 11.72 -8.15
N ALA A 715 25.13 12.81 -8.31
CA ALA A 715 25.70 14.14 -8.56
C ALA A 715 26.07 14.89 -7.27
N SER A 716 25.61 14.40 -6.10
CA SER A 716 25.92 15.06 -4.83
C SER A 716 27.28 14.60 -4.29
N PRO A 717 28.12 15.52 -3.78
CA PRO A 717 29.40 15.16 -3.19
C PRO A 717 29.20 14.22 -1.98
N ARG A 718 29.96 13.13 -1.95
CA ARG A 718 29.93 12.15 -0.87
C ARG A 718 30.67 12.72 0.35
N LYS A 719 29.93 13.30 1.30
CA LYS A 719 30.50 13.72 2.60
C LYS A 719 31.01 12.54 3.44
N ASN A 720 30.38 11.37 3.30
CA ASN A 720 30.81 10.14 3.97
C ASN A 720 30.82 9.00 2.93
N PRO A 721 31.97 8.34 2.67
CA PRO A 721 32.08 7.24 1.68
C PRO A 721 31.11 6.09 1.96
N LYS A 722 30.75 5.90 3.22
CA LYS A 722 29.87 4.83 3.71
C LYS A 722 28.39 5.12 3.51
N ARG A 723 28.02 6.38 3.27
CA ARG A 723 26.63 6.84 3.26
C ARG A 723 26.20 7.26 1.85
N PRO A 724 25.15 6.65 1.27
CA PRO A 724 24.59 7.10 0.01
C PRO A 724 24.13 8.57 0.11
N PRO A 725 24.54 9.46 -0.82
CA PRO A 725 24.05 10.83 -0.84
C PRO A 725 22.53 10.90 -0.95
N LYS A 726 21.92 11.79 -0.18
CA LYS A 726 20.46 11.96 -0.12
C LYS A 726 19.94 12.62 -1.41
N PRO A 727 18.68 12.35 -1.79
CA PRO A 727 17.97 13.21 -2.72
C PRO A 727 17.91 14.67 -2.26
N GLN A 728 17.92 15.60 -3.21
CA GLN A 728 17.68 17.04 -2.96
C GLN A 728 16.20 17.38 -3.15
N GLU A 729 15.77 18.53 -2.63
CA GLU A 729 14.42 19.12 -2.81
C GLU A 729 14.26 19.67 -4.23
N ARG A 730 14.19 18.78 -5.20
CA ARG A 730 14.19 19.10 -6.62
C ARG A 730 13.35 18.10 -7.41
N LEU A 731 12.78 18.54 -8.51
CA LEU A 731 12.13 17.66 -9.47
C LEU A 731 13.18 17.00 -10.36
N TYR A 732 13.11 15.69 -10.53
CA TYR A 732 13.94 14.94 -11.46
C TYR A 732 13.10 14.44 -12.63
N GLN A 733 13.71 14.18 -13.77
CA GLN A 733 13.04 13.72 -14.98
C GLN A 733 13.78 12.60 -15.67
N ARG A 734 13.04 11.81 -16.44
CA ARG A 734 13.56 10.83 -17.37
C ARG A 734 12.71 10.87 -18.63
N THR A 735 13.36 11.14 -19.76
CA THR A 735 12.76 11.03 -21.08
C THR A 735 13.18 9.70 -21.69
N THR A 736 12.21 8.90 -22.11
CA THR A 736 12.46 7.61 -22.76
C THR A 736 12.90 7.81 -24.21
N SER A 737 13.37 6.73 -24.86
CA SER A 737 13.77 6.77 -26.27
C SER A 737 12.64 7.12 -27.24
N THR A 738 11.38 7.04 -26.80
CA THR A 738 10.19 7.38 -27.59
C THR A 738 9.72 8.82 -27.35
N GLY A 739 10.44 9.60 -26.52
CA GLY A 739 10.13 10.99 -26.22
C GLY A 739 9.15 11.19 -25.06
N HIS A 740 8.64 10.12 -24.45
CA HIS A 740 7.80 10.26 -23.26
C HIS A 740 8.63 10.65 -22.03
N THR A 741 8.22 11.70 -21.33
CA THR A 741 8.87 12.16 -20.11
C THR A 741 8.06 11.75 -18.88
N SER A 742 8.77 11.23 -17.89
CA SER A 742 8.25 11.04 -16.53
C SER A 742 9.08 11.87 -15.56
N TRP A 743 8.40 12.43 -14.57
CA TRP A 743 9.03 13.19 -13.49
C TRP A 743 8.98 12.40 -12.19
N TYR A 744 9.87 12.78 -11.28
CA TYR A 744 10.21 11.97 -10.14
C TYR A 744 10.62 12.84 -8.97
N ILE A 745 9.98 12.61 -7.83
CA ILE A 745 10.32 13.28 -6.58
C ILE A 745 10.91 12.23 -5.66
N ALA A 746 12.21 12.29 -5.43
CA ALA A 746 12.90 11.42 -4.50
C ALA A 746 13.06 12.10 -3.14
N GLN A 747 12.80 11.38 -2.05
CA GLN A 747 12.76 11.96 -0.72
C GLN A 747 13.38 11.03 0.34
N ALA A 748 14.03 11.65 1.33
CA ALA A 748 14.29 11.02 2.61
C ALA A 748 13.04 11.13 3.50
N SER A 749 12.80 10.12 4.34
CA SER A 749 11.69 10.17 5.30
C SER A 749 11.98 11.17 6.41
N ARG A 750 10.94 11.79 6.97
CA ARG A 750 11.08 12.64 8.17
C ARG A 750 11.80 11.91 9.30
N THR A 751 11.56 10.60 9.46
CA THR A 751 12.25 9.79 10.47
C THR A 751 13.75 9.65 10.20
N TYR A 752 14.14 9.57 8.92
CA TYR A 752 15.54 9.51 8.52
C TYR A 752 16.29 10.82 8.79
N ASP A 753 15.59 11.95 8.72
CA ASP A 753 16.18 13.29 8.93
C ASP A 753 16.08 13.79 10.38
N GLY A 754 15.02 13.41 11.12
CA GLY A 754 14.65 14.06 12.39
C GLY A 754 15.05 13.34 13.69
N PHE A 755 15.55 12.09 13.66
CA PHE A 755 15.89 11.33 14.88
C PHE A 755 17.40 11.05 15.03
N GLY A 756 18.24 12.00 14.61
CA GLY A 756 19.69 11.91 14.76
C GLY A 756 20.32 10.62 14.20
N ASN A 757 21.24 10.02 14.96
CA ASN A 757 21.94 8.79 14.56
C ASN A 757 20.97 7.60 14.40
N ALA A 758 19.96 7.49 15.26
CA ALA A 758 19.01 6.37 15.23
C ALA A 758 18.16 6.34 13.95
N GLY A 759 17.75 7.50 13.43
CA GLY A 759 16.98 7.61 12.18
C GLY A 759 17.80 7.33 10.92
N SER A 760 19.09 7.65 10.95
CA SER A 760 19.97 7.58 9.78
C SER A 760 20.93 6.38 9.76
N ILE A 761 20.88 5.52 10.79
CA ILE A 761 21.78 4.37 10.96
C ILE A 761 21.81 3.43 9.74
N GLY A 762 20.65 3.19 9.12
CA GLY A 762 20.54 2.35 7.91
C GLY A 762 21.19 2.96 6.66
N GLY A 763 21.61 4.23 6.72
CA GLY A 763 22.46 4.86 5.72
C GLY A 763 23.96 4.66 5.95
N VAL A 764 24.38 4.31 7.17
CA VAL A 764 25.80 4.12 7.53
C VAL A 764 26.14 2.64 7.68
N HIS A 765 25.21 1.83 8.16
CA HIS A 765 25.36 0.39 8.34
C HIS A 765 24.30 -0.39 7.57
N THR A 766 24.59 -1.65 7.28
CA THR A 766 23.58 -2.65 6.94
C THR A 766 23.19 -3.42 8.20
N ARG A 767 22.06 -4.14 8.17
CA ARG A 767 21.62 -4.98 9.28
C ARG A 767 22.66 -6.07 9.65
N PHE A 768 23.59 -6.37 8.74
CA PHE A 768 24.69 -7.32 8.92
C PHE A 768 25.99 -6.73 9.46
N THR A 769 26.15 -5.41 9.41
CA THR A 769 27.42 -4.70 9.66
C THR A 769 27.30 -3.68 10.78
N LEU A 770 26.23 -3.78 11.57
CA LEU A 770 26.02 -2.94 12.73
C LEU A 770 26.98 -3.39 13.84
N PRO A 771 27.77 -2.48 14.44
CA PRO A 771 28.66 -2.79 15.56
C PRO A 771 27.89 -3.39 16.75
N ALA A 772 28.59 -4.15 17.59
CA ALA A 772 27.99 -4.78 18.76
C ALA A 772 27.43 -3.76 19.75
N ASP A 773 28.15 -2.65 19.95
CA ASP A 773 27.78 -1.56 20.85
C ASP A 773 26.47 -0.86 20.41
N ASP A 774 26.16 -0.90 19.11
CA ASP A 774 24.97 -0.29 18.51
C ASP A 774 23.79 -1.27 18.35
N TRP A 775 23.88 -2.52 18.84
CA TRP A 775 22.86 -3.54 18.59
C TRP A 775 21.45 -3.18 19.05
N ALA A 776 21.30 -2.26 20.00
CA ALA A 776 19.99 -1.73 20.40
C ALA A 776 19.25 -1.10 19.20
N LEU A 777 19.97 -0.48 18.26
CA LEU A 777 19.43 0.15 17.06
C LEU A 777 18.82 -0.84 16.05
N GLN A 778 19.04 -2.15 16.21
CA GLN A 778 18.32 -3.17 15.44
C GLN A 778 16.81 -3.13 15.68
N ARG A 779 16.35 -2.63 16.83
CA ARG A 779 14.92 -2.47 17.14
C ARG A 779 14.25 -1.37 16.30
N LYS A 780 15.03 -0.38 15.84
CA LYS A 780 14.51 0.76 15.09
C LYS A 780 14.20 0.37 13.63
N ASP A 781 13.22 1.02 13.04
CA ASP A 781 12.90 0.88 11.61
C ASP A 781 13.97 1.60 10.77
N TRP A 782 14.46 0.93 9.74
CA TRP A 782 15.53 1.44 8.86
C TRP A 782 14.92 1.82 7.52
N HIS A 783 14.75 3.12 7.34
CA HIS A 783 14.06 3.67 6.19
C HIS A 783 14.94 3.65 4.93
N SER A 784 14.31 3.35 3.79
CA SER A 784 14.87 3.62 2.47
C SER A 784 14.40 5.00 1.99
N PHE A 785 15.03 5.54 0.94
CA PHE A 785 14.46 6.67 0.22
C PHE A 785 13.15 6.23 -0.44
N THR A 786 12.21 7.17 -0.55
CA THR A 786 10.91 6.96 -1.20
C THR A 786 10.79 7.86 -2.41
N ALA A 787 9.86 7.55 -3.30
CA ALA A 787 9.55 8.42 -4.42
C ALA A 787 8.09 8.40 -4.83
N THR A 788 7.71 9.47 -5.52
CA THR A 788 6.49 9.60 -6.30
C THR A 788 6.88 9.82 -7.75
N GLN A 789 6.33 9.01 -8.66
CA GLN A 789 6.47 9.21 -10.09
C GLN A 789 5.26 9.99 -10.60
N ILE A 790 5.52 10.99 -11.45
CA ILE A 790 4.52 11.86 -12.04
C ILE A 790 4.61 11.71 -13.56
N THR A 791 3.46 11.52 -14.20
CA THR A 791 3.35 11.47 -15.65
C THR A 791 2.15 12.32 -16.09
N VAL A 792 2.23 12.92 -17.28
CA VAL A 792 1.20 13.81 -17.79
C VAL A 792 0.62 13.19 -19.07
N PRO A 793 -0.42 12.34 -18.98
CA PRO A 793 -1.03 11.73 -20.16
C PRO A 793 -1.71 12.76 -21.08
N HIS A 794 -2.15 13.90 -20.55
CA HIS A 794 -2.69 15.00 -21.34
C HIS A 794 -2.39 16.35 -20.68
N ALA A 795 -1.73 17.25 -21.40
CA ALA A 795 -1.23 18.51 -20.83
C ALA A 795 -2.17 19.72 -21.04
N GLY A 796 -3.24 19.57 -21.82
CA GLY A 796 -4.08 20.69 -22.22
C GLY A 796 -3.26 21.79 -22.90
N LYS A 797 -3.43 23.05 -22.46
CA LYS A 797 -2.66 24.21 -22.93
C LYS A 797 -1.37 24.49 -22.15
N ARG A 798 -1.01 23.65 -21.17
CA ARG A 798 0.13 23.88 -20.27
C ARG A 798 1.35 23.06 -20.68
N ASP A 799 2.52 23.54 -20.26
CA ASP A 799 3.74 22.75 -20.34
C ASP A 799 3.69 21.56 -19.37
N PRO A 800 3.98 20.32 -19.83
CA PRO A 800 3.99 19.14 -18.98
C PRO A 800 4.92 19.23 -17.77
N GLN A 801 6.08 19.90 -17.88
CA GLN A 801 7.00 20.04 -16.76
C GLN A 801 6.44 21.01 -15.71
N GLN A 802 5.73 22.07 -16.11
CA GLN A 802 5.00 22.94 -15.18
C GLN A 802 3.90 22.18 -14.42
N LEU A 803 3.14 21.32 -15.11
CA LEU A 803 2.14 20.46 -14.48
C LEU A 803 2.77 19.47 -13.48
N ALA A 804 3.91 18.88 -13.84
CA ALA A 804 4.65 18.00 -12.95
C ALA A 804 5.25 18.75 -11.74
N ALA A 805 5.72 19.98 -11.94
CA ALA A 805 6.19 20.85 -10.87
C ALA A 805 5.07 21.21 -9.89
N LEU A 806 3.88 21.57 -10.40
CA LEU A 806 2.68 21.80 -9.59
C LEU A 806 2.33 20.58 -8.74
N ALA A 807 2.21 19.40 -9.37
CA ALA A 807 1.94 18.16 -8.65
C ALA A 807 3.01 17.89 -7.57
N ALA A 808 4.27 18.19 -7.87
CA ALA A 808 5.37 17.99 -6.94
C ALA A 808 5.32 18.93 -5.74
N GLN A 809 5.02 20.21 -5.94
CA GLN A 809 4.85 21.18 -4.86
C GLN A 809 3.67 20.78 -3.96
N LEU A 810 2.55 20.34 -4.55
CA LEU A 810 1.38 19.86 -3.81
C LEU A 810 1.59 18.51 -3.10
N CYS A 811 2.61 17.73 -3.47
CA CYS A 811 3.08 16.60 -2.66
C CYS A 811 4.05 17.04 -1.56
N HIS A 812 4.83 18.09 -1.82
CA HIS A 812 5.86 18.59 -0.90
C HIS A 812 5.28 19.42 0.25
N GLN A 813 4.16 20.10 0.00
CA GLN A 813 3.46 20.98 0.93
C GLN A 813 2.06 20.43 1.23
N SER A 814 1.74 20.21 2.50
CA SER A 814 0.36 19.89 2.94
C SER A 814 -0.48 21.16 3.11
N LEU A 815 -1.81 20.98 3.17
CA LEU A 815 -2.83 22.02 3.35
C LEU A 815 -2.71 22.83 4.64
N ALA A 816 -2.30 22.20 5.75
CA ALA A 816 -2.40 22.83 7.07
C ALA A 816 -1.28 22.41 8.06
N TRP A 817 -0.28 21.64 7.61
CA TRP A 817 0.80 21.19 8.49
C TRP A 817 2.12 20.87 7.76
N ASP A 818 3.13 20.49 8.54
CA ASP A 818 4.54 20.33 8.15
C ASP A 818 4.93 18.93 7.69
N ALA A 819 4.02 18.24 6.98
CA ALA A 819 4.31 16.93 6.41
C ALA A 819 4.13 16.94 4.89
N ARG A 820 4.95 16.11 4.25
CA ARG A 820 4.81 15.78 2.83
C ARG A 820 3.71 14.74 2.66
N THR A 821 2.95 14.84 1.59
CA THR A 821 1.92 13.88 1.20
C THR A 821 2.44 13.01 0.06
N ARG A 822 1.93 11.77 -0.04
CA ARG A 822 2.27 10.89 -1.17
C ARG A 822 1.59 11.33 -2.47
N HIS A 823 0.44 11.97 -2.34
CA HIS A 823 -0.41 12.43 -3.43
C HIS A 823 -0.57 13.95 -3.34
N PRO A 824 -0.73 14.65 -4.48
CA PRO A 824 -1.11 16.06 -4.49
C PRO A 824 -2.33 16.30 -3.63
N VAL A 825 -2.40 17.47 -3.01
CA VAL A 825 -3.42 17.84 -2.03
C VAL A 825 -4.83 17.34 -2.35
N PRO A 826 -5.47 17.67 -3.50
CA PRO A 826 -6.84 17.22 -3.79
C PRO A 826 -6.99 15.70 -3.71
N LEU A 827 -6.08 14.95 -4.32
CA LEU A 827 -6.08 13.49 -4.30
C LEU A 827 -5.80 12.92 -2.90
N HIS A 828 -4.98 13.60 -2.10
CA HIS A 828 -4.76 13.24 -0.69
C HIS A 828 -6.04 13.37 0.14
N VAL A 829 -6.79 14.46 -0.04
CA VAL A 829 -8.09 14.72 0.61
C VAL A 829 -9.07 13.62 0.29
N ALA A 830 -9.22 13.28 -0.99
CA ALA A 830 -10.16 12.25 -1.45
C ALA A 830 -9.85 10.89 -0.79
N GLY A 831 -8.58 10.50 -0.76
CA GLY A 831 -8.17 9.28 -0.06
C GLY A 831 -8.32 9.34 1.47
N ALA A 832 -8.28 10.53 2.08
CA ALA A 832 -8.50 10.70 3.53
C ALA A 832 -9.99 10.58 3.90
N MET A 833 -10.88 11.10 3.06
CA MET A 833 -12.35 10.95 3.16
C MET A 833 -12.77 9.49 3.03
N ASP A 834 -12.19 8.72 2.09
CA ASP A 834 -12.41 7.27 1.97
C ASP A 834 -12.07 6.53 3.28
N ARG A 835 -10.88 6.78 3.82
CA ARG A 835 -10.42 6.18 5.09
C ARG A 835 -11.24 6.62 6.30
N ALA A 836 -11.97 7.73 6.19
CA ALA A 836 -12.83 8.23 7.24
C ALA A 836 -14.14 7.44 7.34
N HIS A 837 -14.65 6.92 6.23
CA HIS A 837 -15.96 6.29 6.17
C HIS A 837 -16.15 5.16 7.22
N PRO A 838 -17.28 5.06 7.95
CA PRO A 838 -17.48 4.05 8.99
C PRO A 838 -17.37 2.61 8.48
N GLU A 839 -17.80 2.38 7.24
CA GLU A 839 -17.69 1.11 6.54
C GLU A 839 -16.36 0.88 5.82
N TYR A 840 -15.39 1.81 5.92
CA TYR A 840 -14.07 1.60 5.34
C TYR A 840 -13.48 0.28 5.85
N ARG A 841 -13.06 -0.55 4.90
CA ARG A 841 -12.24 -1.72 5.16
C ARG A 841 -10.93 -1.48 4.44
N GLY A 842 -9.83 -1.47 5.19
CA GLY A 842 -8.51 -1.40 4.58
C GLY A 842 -8.36 -2.51 3.54
N PRO A 843 -7.50 -2.31 2.52
CA PRO A 843 -7.24 -3.35 1.53
C PRO A 843 -6.92 -4.62 2.31
N SER A 844 -7.74 -5.66 2.12
CA SER A 844 -7.44 -6.96 2.68
C SER A 844 -6.05 -7.31 2.16
N ILE A 845 -5.09 -7.51 3.07
CA ILE A 845 -3.80 -8.12 2.74
C ILE A 845 -4.13 -9.58 2.43
N GLU A 846 -4.75 -9.80 1.29
CA GLU A 846 -4.79 -11.08 0.64
C GLU A 846 -3.47 -11.22 -0.13
N PRO A 847 -2.86 -12.41 -0.13
CA PRO A 847 -1.85 -12.70 -1.14
C PRO A 847 -2.46 -12.39 -2.50
N THR A 848 -1.67 -11.75 -3.36
CA THR A 848 -1.98 -11.38 -4.74
C THR A 848 -2.86 -12.44 -5.41
N ASN A 849 -4.18 -12.25 -5.38
CA ASN A 849 -5.10 -13.12 -6.09
C ASN A 849 -4.92 -12.85 -7.59
N ALA A 850 -4.92 -13.93 -8.36
CA ALA A 850 -5.02 -13.85 -9.81
C ALA A 850 -6.33 -13.15 -10.20
N PRO A 851 -6.38 -12.42 -11.33
CA PRO A 851 -7.63 -11.83 -11.80
C PRO A 851 -8.66 -12.94 -12.05
N GLU A 852 -9.86 -12.77 -11.48
CA GLU A 852 -11.03 -13.57 -11.80
C GLU A 852 -11.47 -13.21 -13.23
N ALA A 853 -11.57 -14.21 -14.10
CA ALA A 853 -12.15 -14.05 -15.43
C ALA A 853 -13.67 -13.90 -15.28
N GLY A 854 -14.25 -12.88 -15.91
CA GLY A 854 -15.70 -12.64 -15.90
C GLY A 854 -16.44 -13.74 -16.67
N GLU A 855 -17.50 -14.28 -16.08
CA GLU A 855 -18.44 -15.18 -16.75
C GLU A 855 -19.49 -14.32 -17.48
N THR A 856 -19.48 -14.35 -18.82
CA THR A 856 -20.62 -13.95 -19.65
C THR A 856 -21.67 -15.04 -19.59
N ARG A 857 -22.90 -14.69 -19.24
CA ARG A 857 -24.08 -15.54 -19.36
C ARG A 857 -24.79 -15.19 -20.66
N ASP A 858 -24.76 -16.10 -21.64
CA ASP A 858 -25.74 -16.12 -22.72
C ASP A 858 -26.96 -16.92 -22.25
N GLY A 859 -28.15 -16.37 -22.51
CA GLY A 859 -29.43 -16.91 -22.06
C GLY A 859 -29.97 -18.04 -22.93
N GLU A 860 -30.75 -18.90 -22.28
CA GLU A 860 -32.21 -18.95 -22.51
C GLU A 860 -32.93 -18.73 -21.17
#